data_AF-A0A2R6QKB5-F1
#
_entry.id   AF-A0A2R6QKB5-F1
#
_cell.length_a   1.000
_cell.length_b   1.000
_cell.length_c   1.000
_cell.angle_alpha   90.00
_cell.angle_beta   90.00
_cell.angle_gamma   90.00
#
_symmetry.space_group_name_H-M   'P 1'
#
loop_
_entity.id
_entity.type
_entity.pdbx_description
1 polymer ?
#
loop_
_entity_poly.entity_id
_entity_poly.type
_entity_poly.pdbx_seq_one_letter_code
_entity_poly.pdbx_strand_id
1 'polypeptide(L)'
;MDSYAVHLSMAALVGASLVAVSAYFTHRKTLSQLLEFAKAVEREREREDSGDDSPQHLKKYAAEKRRGHGRRKGSGYYRRSSASLPDVTSVSGDVDDGERRNGPVHVDGIPAGLPRLHTLPEGKSSGHVSSTKRLGHLMRPNSPKSPVASASAFESIEGSDDEDNMTDNAKLNTYINANGDADLPNHNNANGEQIPMVASSMIHSHSVSGDLHGVQPDPVAADILRKEPEHETFVRLNITPNEVPSLEEADVYRTLQACLELRQSYVFRETDTPWVKKVISDPSTPKPNPNPFDYTSEGKSDHYFQMEDGVVHVYANKDSKEKLFPVADATTFFTDLHHILKVIAAGNIRTLCHHRLVLLEQKFNLHLMLNTDREFLAQKSAPHRDFYNVRKVDTHVHHSACMNQKHLLRFIKSKLRKEPDEVVIFRDGTYLTLKEVFESLDLTGYDLNVDLLDVHADKSTFHRFDKFNLKYNPCGQSRLREIFLKQDNLIQGRFLAEVTKQVFLDLAASKYQMAEYRISIYGRKMSEWDQMASWIVNNELYSENVVWLIQLPRLYNIYKEMGIVTSFQNILDNIFLPLFEVTVDPDSHPQLHVFLKQVVGLDLVDDESKPERRPTKHMPTPAQWTNIFNPAFSYYVYYCYANLYTLNKLRESKGMTTIKLRPHSGEAGDIDHLAATFLTAHNIAHGINLRKSPVLQYLYYLAQIGLAMSPLSNNSLFLDYHRNPFPMFFLRGLNVSLSTDDPLQIHLTKEPLVEEYSIAASVWKLSSCDLCEIARNSVYQSGFSHALKSHWIGKEYFKRGPDGNDIHRTNVPHIRLEFRDMIWRQEMQHVYLGHADIPEHVDP
;
A
#
# COMPACT_ATOMS: atom_id res chain seq x y z
N MET A 1 -2.97 41.92 -46.65
CA MET A 1 -2.94 40.83 -45.65
C MET A 1 -1.82 41.18 -44.68
N ASP A 2 -2.07 41.13 -43.38
CA ASP A 2 -1.05 41.48 -42.40
C ASP A 2 0.05 40.43 -42.30
N SER A 3 1.29 40.92 -42.17
CA SER A 3 2.48 40.08 -41.98
C SER A 3 2.32 39.12 -40.81
N TYR A 4 1.68 39.59 -39.72
CA TYR A 4 1.40 38.81 -38.52
C TYR A 4 0.59 37.52 -38.81
N ALA A 5 -0.43 37.59 -39.67
CA ALA A 5 -1.25 36.44 -40.04
C ALA A 5 -0.47 35.40 -40.86
N VAL A 6 0.46 35.86 -41.72
CA VAL A 6 1.36 34.98 -42.49
C VAL A 6 2.35 34.29 -41.56
N HIS A 7 2.98 35.03 -40.64
CA HIS A 7 3.90 34.46 -39.66
C HIS A 7 3.23 33.45 -38.72
N LEU A 8 2.02 33.73 -38.23
CA LEU A 8 1.26 32.80 -37.39
C LEU A 8 0.87 31.53 -38.15
N SER A 9 0.45 31.67 -39.42
CA SER A 9 0.13 30.54 -40.30
C SER A 9 1.36 29.67 -40.58
N MET A 10 2.54 30.27 -40.82
CA MET A 10 3.79 29.54 -40.98
C MET A 10 4.22 28.83 -39.69
N ALA A 11 4.09 29.48 -38.53
CA ALA A 11 4.40 28.86 -37.24
C ALA A 11 3.51 27.64 -36.96
N ALA A 12 2.21 27.74 -37.25
CA ALA A 12 1.28 26.60 -37.15
C ALA A 12 1.63 25.46 -38.11
N LEU A 13 1.95 25.77 -39.37
CA LEU A 13 2.36 24.78 -40.38
C LEU A 13 3.65 24.03 -40.00
N VAL A 14 4.66 24.76 -39.50
CA VAL A 14 5.93 24.19 -39.03
C VAL A 14 5.72 23.34 -37.77
N GLY A 15 4.91 23.81 -36.82
CA GLY A 15 4.56 23.05 -35.61
C GLY A 15 3.85 21.74 -35.94
N ALA A 16 2.81 21.79 -36.79
CA ALA A 16 2.10 20.59 -37.25
C ALA A 16 3.03 19.62 -38.00
N SER A 17 3.94 20.13 -38.84
CA SER A 17 4.93 19.32 -39.57
C SER A 17 5.89 18.60 -38.63
N LEU A 18 6.40 19.29 -37.59
CA LEU A 18 7.27 18.69 -36.58
C LEU A 18 6.56 17.61 -35.74
N VAL A 19 5.28 17.84 -35.38
CA VAL A 19 4.46 16.84 -34.68
C VAL A 19 4.22 15.61 -35.57
N ALA A 20 3.89 15.80 -36.85
CA ALA A 20 3.68 14.70 -37.79
C ALA A 20 4.96 13.86 -38.03
N VAL A 21 6.12 14.52 -38.17
CA VAL A 21 7.41 13.82 -38.28
C VAL A 21 7.76 13.07 -36.99
N SER A 22 7.52 13.67 -35.82
CA SER A 22 7.72 13.01 -34.52
C SER A 22 6.84 11.76 -34.37
N ALA A 23 5.55 11.87 -34.70
CA ALA A 23 4.60 10.76 -34.70
C ALA A 23 5.00 9.64 -35.68
N TYR A 24 5.49 9.99 -36.87
CA TYR A 24 6.01 9.01 -37.82
C TYR A 24 7.25 8.27 -37.27
N PHE A 25 8.18 8.98 -36.64
CA PHE A 25 9.38 8.35 -36.05
C PHE A 25 9.07 7.49 -34.82
N THR A 26 8.11 7.87 -33.96
CA THR A 26 7.68 7.02 -32.84
C THR A 26 6.94 5.78 -33.34
N HIS A 27 5.98 5.94 -34.26
CA HIS A 27 5.26 4.80 -34.85
C HIS A 27 6.22 3.83 -35.56
N ARG A 28 7.16 4.35 -36.37
CA ARG A 28 8.20 3.54 -37.03
C ARG A 28 9.08 2.80 -36.02
N LYS A 29 9.44 3.44 -34.90
CA LYS A 29 10.23 2.79 -33.84
C LYS A 29 9.47 1.65 -33.18
N THR A 30 8.20 1.86 -32.81
CA THR A 30 7.34 0.82 -32.23
C THR A 30 7.14 -0.34 -33.20
N LEU A 31 6.92 -0.06 -34.49
CA LEU A 31 6.81 -1.08 -35.53
C LEU A 31 8.11 -1.87 -35.72
N SER A 32 9.28 -1.21 -35.68
CA SER A 32 10.57 -1.91 -35.68
C SER A 32 10.75 -2.80 -34.45
N GLN A 33 10.32 -2.37 -33.26
CA GLN A 33 10.39 -3.21 -32.06
C GLN A 33 9.44 -4.43 -32.13
N LEU A 34 8.24 -4.27 -32.70
CA LEU A 34 7.33 -5.39 -32.99
C LEU A 34 7.94 -6.38 -34.00
N LEU A 35 8.60 -5.89 -35.05
CA LEU A 35 9.26 -6.73 -36.06
C LEU A 35 10.54 -7.41 -35.54
N GLU A 36 11.26 -6.80 -34.59
CA GLU A 36 12.36 -7.46 -33.88
C GLU A 36 11.85 -8.51 -32.88
N PHE A 37 10.74 -8.25 -32.19
CA PHE A 37 10.10 -9.23 -31.31
C PHE A 37 9.58 -10.44 -32.08
N ALA A 38 8.84 -10.24 -33.18
CA ALA A 38 8.37 -11.35 -34.03
C ALA A 38 9.53 -12.23 -34.53
N LYS A 39 10.64 -11.60 -34.97
CA LYS A 39 11.85 -12.32 -35.42
C LYS A 39 12.67 -12.95 -34.29
N ALA A 40 12.48 -12.53 -33.05
CA ALA A 40 13.04 -13.23 -31.89
C ALA A 40 12.25 -14.52 -31.65
N VAL A 41 10.91 -14.43 -31.62
CA VAL A 41 10.00 -15.58 -31.48
C VAL A 41 10.21 -16.60 -32.60
N GLU A 42 10.28 -16.18 -33.86
CA GLU A 42 10.58 -17.08 -35.00
C GLU A 42 11.93 -17.81 -34.80
N ARG A 43 12.98 -17.12 -34.36
CA ARG A 43 14.33 -17.68 -34.15
C ARG A 43 14.47 -18.57 -32.93
N GLU A 44 13.58 -18.44 -31.95
CA GLU A 44 13.52 -19.37 -30.82
C GLU A 44 12.73 -20.62 -31.23
N ARG A 45 11.63 -20.47 -31.98
CA ARG A 45 10.92 -21.58 -32.63
C ARG A 45 11.85 -22.41 -33.55
N GLU A 46 12.67 -21.78 -34.39
CA GLU A 46 13.67 -22.45 -35.24
C GLU A 46 14.75 -23.23 -34.45
N ARG A 47 14.98 -22.90 -33.17
CA ARG A 47 15.96 -23.58 -32.29
C ARG A 47 15.35 -24.74 -31.51
N GLU A 48 14.05 -24.68 -31.24
CA GLU A 48 13.30 -25.75 -30.61
C GLU A 48 12.98 -26.85 -31.64
N ASP A 49 12.59 -26.46 -32.86
CA ASP A 49 12.27 -27.36 -33.99
C ASP A 49 13.51 -28.05 -34.63
N SER A 50 14.70 -27.84 -34.08
CA SER A 50 15.98 -28.41 -34.58
C SER A 50 16.75 -29.24 -33.53
N GLY A 51 16.07 -29.68 -32.46
CA GLY A 51 16.67 -30.45 -31.36
C GLY A 51 16.12 -31.88 -31.18
N ASP A 52 16.53 -32.83 -32.03
CA ASP A 52 16.51 -34.27 -31.71
C ASP A 52 17.73 -35.00 -32.34
N ASP A 53 17.97 -36.24 -31.91
CA ASP A 53 19.31 -36.72 -31.57
C ASP A 53 20.10 -37.44 -32.69
N SER A 54 21.44 -37.32 -32.65
CA SER A 54 22.41 -38.41 -32.92
C SER A 54 23.89 -37.95 -32.93
N PRO A 55 24.77 -38.50 -32.06
CA PRO A 55 26.16 -38.06 -31.95
C PRO A 55 27.16 -38.92 -32.74
N GLN A 56 27.58 -38.47 -33.94
CA GLN A 56 28.91 -38.80 -34.53
C GLN A 56 29.20 -38.09 -35.88
N HIS A 57 30.10 -37.08 -35.89
CA HIS A 57 31.26 -37.07 -36.81
C HIS A 57 32.30 -36.00 -36.45
N LEU A 58 33.58 -36.28 -36.74
CA LEU A 58 34.72 -35.44 -36.32
C LEU A 58 35.24 -34.47 -37.40
N LYS A 59 35.77 -33.34 -36.92
CA LYS A 59 36.97 -32.62 -37.42
C LYS A 59 37.06 -32.33 -38.93
N LYS A 60 36.40 -31.25 -39.36
CA LYS A 60 36.78 -30.26 -40.41
C LYS A 60 35.76 -29.10 -40.25
N TYR A 61 36.08 -27.81 -40.35
CA TYR A 61 37.24 -27.13 -40.94
C TYR A 61 37.88 -26.14 -39.94
N ALA A 62 39.18 -26.30 -39.66
CA ALA A 62 39.94 -25.38 -38.80
C ALA A 62 41.27 -24.95 -39.45
N ALA A 63 41.26 -24.71 -40.76
CA ALA A 63 42.43 -24.23 -41.51
C ALA A 63 42.03 -23.56 -42.83
N GLU A 64 41.90 -22.22 -42.85
CA GLU A 64 42.44 -21.41 -43.96
C GLU A 64 42.53 -19.91 -43.62
N LYS A 65 43.36 -19.19 -44.38
CA LYS A 65 43.37 -17.73 -44.56
C LYS A 65 43.53 -16.83 -43.31
N ARG A 66 44.66 -17.00 -42.60
CA ARG A 66 45.47 -15.82 -42.20
C ARG A 66 46.31 -15.35 -43.40
N ARG A 67 46.04 -14.14 -43.94
CA ARG A 67 47.02 -13.20 -44.53
C ARG A 67 46.32 -11.98 -45.14
N GLY A 68 46.87 -10.79 -44.90
CA GLY A 68 46.37 -9.51 -45.41
C GLY A 68 46.72 -8.37 -44.44
N HIS A 69 47.61 -7.46 -44.84
CA HIS A 69 48.17 -6.42 -43.95
C HIS A 69 48.03 -5.05 -44.62
N GLY A 70 47.52 -4.05 -43.90
CA GLY A 70 47.34 -2.69 -44.44
C GLY A 70 46.98 -1.66 -43.36
N ARG A 71 47.88 -0.69 -43.12
CA ARG A 71 47.67 0.42 -42.17
C ARG A 71 47.10 1.65 -42.87
N ARG A 72 46.16 2.36 -42.22
CA ARG A 72 46.21 3.83 -42.04
C ARG A 72 45.25 4.32 -40.94
N LYS A 73 45.40 5.59 -40.55
CA LYS A 73 44.81 6.21 -39.33
C LYS A 73 43.36 6.67 -39.51
N GLY A 74 42.61 6.69 -38.40
CA GLY A 74 41.38 7.45 -38.19
C GLY A 74 41.05 7.47 -36.69
N SER A 75 40.52 8.58 -36.16
CA SER A 75 40.19 8.73 -34.72
C SER A 75 38.67 8.82 -34.51
N GLY A 76 38.19 8.37 -33.36
CA GLY A 76 36.77 8.47 -32.98
C GLY A 76 36.38 7.51 -31.85
N TYR A 77 36.36 8.00 -30.61
CA TYR A 77 35.77 7.28 -29.48
C TYR A 77 34.26 7.50 -29.44
N TYR A 78 33.48 6.43 -29.23
CA TYR A 78 32.40 6.36 -28.24
C TYR A 78 32.02 4.88 -28.03
N ARG A 79 32.18 4.36 -26.81
CA ARG A 79 31.84 2.96 -26.48
C ARG A 79 30.90 2.95 -25.28
N ARG A 80 29.76 2.24 -25.40
CA ARG A 80 28.90 1.91 -24.26
C ARG A 80 29.66 0.98 -23.31
N SER A 81 29.50 1.20 -22.01
CA SER A 81 29.80 0.21 -20.97
C SER A 81 28.51 -0.11 -20.22
N SER A 82 28.14 -1.39 -20.18
CA SER A 82 26.99 -1.91 -19.43
C SER A 82 27.48 -2.58 -18.14
N ALA A 83 26.63 -2.59 -17.11
CA ALA A 83 26.99 -3.08 -15.78
C ALA A 83 27.17 -4.62 -15.71
N SER A 84 27.99 -5.05 -14.76
CA SER A 84 28.21 -6.45 -14.37
C SER A 84 27.41 -6.82 -13.13
N LEU A 85 26.86 -8.04 -13.09
CA LEU A 85 26.43 -8.71 -11.86
C LEU A 85 27.45 -9.80 -11.48
N PRO A 86 27.58 -10.17 -10.19
CA PRO A 86 28.54 -11.17 -9.74
C PRO A 86 27.99 -12.60 -9.80
N ASP A 87 28.88 -13.56 -10.09
CA ASP A 87 28.62 -14.99 -9.90
C ASP A 87 28.68 -15.38 -8.41
N VAL A 88 27.87 -16.37 -8.02
CA VAL A 88 27.98 -17.11 -6.76
C VAL A 88 27.95 -18.60 -7.09
N THR A 89 29.08 -19.28 -6.91
CA THR A 89 29.21 -20.71 -7.19
C THR A 89 28.69 -21.57 -6.03
N SER A 90 27.74 -22.45 -6.33
CA SER A 90 27.32 -23.53 -5.43
C SER A 90 28.34 -24.66 -5.42
N VAL A 91 28.60 -25.24 -4.25
CA VAL A 91 29.40 -26.47 -4.11
C VAL A 91 28.59 -27.55 -3.42
N SER A 92 28.49 -28.69 -4.11
CA SER A 92 28.00 -29.97 -3.63
C SER A 92 28.77 -31.04 -4.41
N GLY A 93 29.35 -32.07 -3.81
CA GLY A 93 29.48 -32.44 -2.40
C GLY A 93 29.91 -33.92 -2.37
N ASP A 94 30.35 -34.45 -1.23
CA ASP A 94 30.32 -35.91 -0.99
C ASP A 94 30.60 -36.25 0.48
N VAL A 95 30.32 -37.50 0.86
CA VAL A 95 30.52 -38.06 2.20
C VAL A 95 31.33 -39.35 2.09
N ASP A 96 32.39 -39.48 2.89
CA ASP A 96 32.96 -40.78 3.26
C ASP A 96 33.52 -40.73 4.70
N ASP A 97 33.71 -41.90 5.31
CA ASP A 97 33.93 -42.11 6.74
C ASP A 97 35.42 -42.10 7.17
N GLY A 98 35.73 -41.84 8.44
CA GLY A 98 37.12 -41.77 8.92
C GLY A 98 37.35 -41.40 10.39
N GLU A 99 37.86 -42.36 11.17
CA GLU A 99 38.07 -42.25 12.63
C GLU A 99 39.39 -41.57 13.10
N ARG A 100 39.30 -40.91 14.28
CA ARG A 100 40.29 -40.81 15.39
C ARG A 100 41.51 -39.84 15.37
N ARG A 101 41.56 -39.06 16.46
CA ARG A 101 42.69 -38.74 17.39
C ARG A 101 43.84 -37.76 17.01
N ASN A 102 43.90 -36.69 17.81
CA ASN A 102 45.05 -36.09 18.52
C ASN A 102 46.51 -36.50 18.14
N GLY A 103 47.36 -35.52 17.82
CA GLY A 103 48.84 -35.66 17.93
C GLY A 103 49.66 -34.60 17.16
N PRO A 104 50.79 -34.06 17.67
CA PRO A 104 51.55 -32.99 16.98
C PRO A 104 53.07 -33.26 16.74
N VAL A 105 53.74 -32.27 16.11
CA VAL A 105 55.21 -31.92 16.13
C VAL A 105 56.04 -32.17 14.85
N HIS A 106 56.75 -31.08 14.43
CA HIS A 106 57.89 -30.89 13.49
C HIS A 106 57.86 -31.54 12.07
N VAL A 107 58.23 -30.85 10.96
CA VAL A 107 59.31 -29.88 10.61
C VAL A 107 60.66 -30.55 10.33
N ASP A 108 61.13 -30.47 9.07
CA ASP A 108 62.50 -30.04 8.74
C ASP A 108 62.67 -29.66 7.24
N GLY A 109 63.78 -29.01 6.87
CA GLY A 109 64.32 -29.05 5.49
C GLY A 109 64.48 -27.76 4.66
N ILE A 110 65.32 -26.79 5.08
CA ILE A 110 65.89 -25.76 4.17
C ILE A 110 67.38 -25.48 4.48
N PRO A 111 68.27 -25.55 3.47
CA PRO A 111 69.56 -24.85 3.46
C PRO A 111 69.82 -24.08 2.13
N ALA A 112 70.75 -23.12 2.02
CA ALA A 112 71.32 -22.15 2.97
C ALA A 112 72.16 -21.11 2.18
N GLY A 113 72.27 -19.85 2.62
CA GLY A 113 73.14 -18.86 1.96
C GLY A 113 73.09 -17.43 2.56
N LEU A 114 73.92 -17.15 3.56
CA LEU A 114 74.07 -15.83 4.24
C LEU A 114 75.52 -15.66 4.75
N PRO A 115 76.05 -14.41 4.86
CA PRO A 115 76.02 -13.61 6.12
C PRO A 115 75.84 -12.07 5.85
N ARG A 116 75.84 -11.07 6.76
CA ARG A 116 75.49 -10.76 8.20
C ARG A 116 75.47 -9.18 8.24
N LEU A 117 75.55 -8.32 9.28
CA LEU A 117 75.79 -8.22 10.74
C LEU A 117 75.06 -6.92 11.24
N HIS A 118 74.85 -6.57 12.53
CA HIS A 118 74.50 -7.33 13.75
C HIS A 118 74.17 -6.39 14.96
N THR A 119 72.92 -6.33 15.43
CA THR A 119 72.52 -6.09 16.87
C THR A 119 72.77 -4.68 17.50
N LEU A 120 72.29 -4.25 18.70
CA LEU A 120 72.12 -4.83 20.09
C LEU A 120 70.98 -4.07 20.91
N PRO A 121 70.77 -4.23 22.26
CA PRO A 121 70.17 -5.40 22.95
C PRO A 121 69.24 -5.10 24.21
N GLU A 122 68.84 -6.16 24.96
CA GLU A 122 68.49 -6.22 26.42
C GLU A 122 67.23 -5.50 27.02
N GLY A 123 66.63 -5.88 28.17
CA GLY A 123 66.85 -7.04 29.07
C GLY A 123 65.95 -7.14 30.36
N LYS A 124 65.46 -8.35 30.69
CA LYS A 124 65.01 -8.98 31.98
C LYS A 124 64.33 -8.21 33.17
N SER A 125 63.11 -8.70 33.53
CA SER A 125 62.69 -9.32 34.83
C SER A 125 61.99 -8.59 36.03
N SER A 126 60.95 -9.28 36.56
CA SER A 126 60.40 -9.34 37.96
C SER A 126 59.51 -8.21 38.54
N GLY A 127 58.57 -8.54 39.47
CA GLY A 127 57.90 -7.56 40.35
C GLY A 127 56.40 -7.77 40.68
N HIS A 128 56.09 -8.33 41.85
CA HIS A 128 54.76 -8.66 42.43
C HIS A 128 53.80 -7.49 42.82
N VAL A 129 52.48 -7.79 42.83
CA VAL A 129 51.47 -7.51 43.93
C VAL A 129 50.75 -6.14 44.10
N SER A 130 49.42 -6.19 43.84
CA SER A 130 48.28 -5.79 44.71
C SER A 130 48.02 -4.34 45.22
N SER A 131 46.95 -3.75 44.66
CA SER A 131 45.75 -3.23 45.38
C SER A 131 45.70 -1.87 46.11
N THR A 132 44.45 -1.42 46.31
CA THR A 132 43.89 -0.51 47.34
C THR A 132 44.03 1.02 47.24
N LYS A 133 42.88 1.64 46.87
CA LYS A 133 42.10 2.64 47.65
C LYS A 133 42.59 4.11 47.82
N ARG A 134 41.61 4.99 47.50
CA ARG A 134 41.05 6.15 48.27
C ARG A 134 41.43 7.60 47.90
N LEU A 135 40.35 8.38 47.71
CA LEU A 135 40.06 9.77 48.09
C LEU A 135 41.07 10.91 47.81
N GLY A 136 40.57 11.98 47.20
CA GLY A 136 41.19 13.31 47.19
C GLY A 136 40.33 14.34 46.45
N HIS A 137 39.62 15.21 47.18
CA HIS A 137 38.71 16.22 46.61
C HIS A 137 39.27 17.62 46.92
N LEU A 138 39.42 18.51 45.93
CA LEU A 138 39.64 19.95 46.12
C LEU A 138 39.38 20.73 44.81
N MET A 139 39.46 22.08 44.82
CA MET A 139 38.70 22.95 43.91
C MET A 139 39.51 23.84 42.94
N ARG A 140 38.91 24.09 41.75
CA ARG A 140 38.89 25.32 40.90
C ARG A 140 40.20 26.06 40.54
N PRO A 141 40.31 26.59 39.30
CA PRO A 141 39.76 27.94 39.03
C PRO A 141 39.04 28.07 37.66
N ASN A 142 38.72 29.31 37.24
CA ASN A 142 37.85 29.64 36.09
C ASN A 142 38.62 30.20 34.87
N SER A 143 38.14 29.86 33.65
CA SER A 143 38.07 30.69 32.40
C SER A 143 39.33 31.38 31.81
N PRO A 144 39.42 31.45 30.47
CA PRO A 144 39.04 32.73 29.80
C PRO A 144 38.10 32.54 28.58
N LYS A 145 37.75 33.64 27.89
CA LYS A 145 36.85 33.69 26.70
C LYS A 145 37.59 34.05 25.41
N SER A 146 37.18 33.46 24.28
CA SER A 146 37.27 33.99 22.88
C SER A 146 38.70 34.24 22.30
N PRO A 147 38.91 34.40 20.96
CA PRO A 147 37.91 34.62 19.88
C PRO A 147 38.09 33.87 18.52
N VAL A 148 36.98 33.80 17.76
CA VAL A 148 36.83 34.03 16.28
C VAL A 148 37.43 33.06 15.22
N ALA A 149 36.67 32.97 14.12
CA ALA A 149 36.99 32.50 12.75
C ALA A 149 37.16 30.99 12.47
N SER A 150 36.18 30.46 11.74
CA SER A 150 36.38 29.38 10.75
C SER A 150 36.17 29.98 9.36
N ALA A 151 37.15 29.83 8.47
CA ALA A 151 37.14 30.51 7.17
C ALA A 151 36.25 29.80 6.14
N SER A 152 35.60 30.59 5.29
CA SER A 152 35.10 30.17 3.97
C SER A 152 35.77 31.05 2.93
N ALA A 153 36.38 30.46 1.90
CA ALA A 153 36.98 31.19 0.78
C ALA A 153 36.92 30.34 -0.50
N PHE A 154 36.11 30.78 -1.46
CA PHE A 154 36.30 30.54 -2.90
C PHE A 154 37.04 31.76 -3.45
N GLU A 155 37.90 31.60 -4.47
CA GLU A 155 38.51 32.74 -5.19
C GLU A 155 38.95 32.35 -6.62
N SER A 156 39.35 33.34 -7.44
CA SER A 156 39.48 33.33 -8.92
C SER A 156 38.12 33.20 -9.67
N ILE A 157 37.56 34.18 -10.41
CA ILE A 157 38.12 35.31 -11.21
C ILE A 157 38.83 34.80 -12.49
N GLU A 158 38.64 35.33 -13.71
CA GLU A 158 38.41 36.71 -14.21
C GLU A 158 37.58 36.65 -15.54
N GLY A 159 36.92 37.68 -16.11
CA GLY A 159 36.69 39.09 -15.75
C GLY A 159 36.07 39.89 -16.95
N SER A 160 35.86 41.21 -16.80
CA SER A 160 35.50 42.22 -17.85
C SER A 160 34.09 42.12 -18.49
N ASP A 161 33.27 43.16 -18.70
CA ASP A 161 33.15 44.63 -18.40
C ASP A 161 31.62 44.97 -18.54
N ASP A 162 30.95 46.10 -18.24
CA ASP A 162 31.01 47.34 -17.42
C ASP A 162 29.54 47.94 -17.46
N GLU A 163 29.05 49.04 -16.83
CA GLU A 163 29.56 50.17 -16.01
C GLU A 163 28.40 50.71 -15.11
N ASP A 164 28.70 51.52 -14.08
CA ASP A 164 28.02 52.76 -13.56
C ASP A 164 26.49 53.07 -13.64
N ASN A 165 25.83 53.79 -12.69
CA ASN A 165 26.21 54.29 -11.34
C ASN A 165 24.99 54.82 -10.50
N MET A 166 24.99 54.65 -9.15
CA MET A 166 24.41 55.49 -8.04
C MET A 166 22.92 56.00 -8.11
N THR A 167 22.20 56.58 -7.12
CA THR A 167 22.30 56.99 -5.68
C THR A 167 20.84 57.07 -5.11
N ASP A 168 20.43 57.33 -3.84
CA ASP A 168 21.02 57.46 -2.48
C ASP A 168 19.93 57.15 -1.40
N ASN A 169 20.27 57.32 -0.11
CA ASN A 169 19.49 57.31 1.12
C ASN A 169 18.34 58.35 1.26
N ALA A 170 17.39 58.08 2.17
CA ALA A 170 16.96 59.04 3.22
C ALA A 170 16.21 58.33 4.39
N LYS A 171 16.09 59.00 5.55
CA LYS A 171 15.47 58.49 6.80
C LYS A 171 14.30 59.38 7.28
N LEU A 172 13.54 58.86 8.26
CA LEU A 172 13.08 59.55 9.49
C LEU A 172 11.62 60.09 9.62
N ASN A 173 10.85 59.43 10.50
CA ASN A 173 10.02 59.97 11.60
C ASN A 173 8.69 60.78 11.44
N THR A 174 7.66 60.24 12.14
CA THR A 174 6.78 60.85 13.19
C THR A 174 5.50 61.68 12.91
N TYR A 175 4.41 61.27 13.60
CA TYR A 175 3.41 62.08 14.36
C TYR A 175 2.43 63.01 13.55
N ILE A 176 1.21 63.37 14.00
CA ILE A 176 0.37 63.02 15.18
C ILE A 176 -1.16 63.24 14.91
N ASN A 177 -2.01 62.60 15.74
CA ASN A 177 -3.46 62.78 16.06
C ASN A 177 -4.42 63.68 15.22
N ALA A 178 -5.66 63.20 15.06
CA ALA A 178 -6.89 63.96 15.35
C ALA A 178 -8.09 63.02 15.66
N ASN A 179 -9.05 63.45 16.48
CA ASN A 179 -10.29 62.72 16.82
C ASN A 179 -11.49 63.21 15.96
N GLY A 180 -12.57 62.44 15.91
CA GLY A 180 -13.89 62.90 15.44
C GLY A 180 -14.99 61.85 15.51
N ASP A 181 -15.89 61.96 16.51
CA ASP A 181 -17.14 61.19 16.60
C ASP A 181 -18.25 61.79 15.71
N ALA A 182 -19.16 60.95 15.20
CA ALA A 182 -20.59 61.31 15.00
C ALA A 182 -21.48 60.09 14.64
N ASP A 183 -22.55 59.95 15.42
CA ASP A 183 -23.92 59.49 15.09
C ASP A 183 -24.23 58.20 14.28
N LEU A 184 -24.92 57.29 14.99
CA LEU A 184 -25.89 56.33 14.45
C LEU A 184 -27.32 56.78 14.80
N PRO A 185 -28.29 56.73 13.87
CA PRO A 185 -29.72 56.74 14.21
C PRO A 185 -30.30 55.31 14.28
N ASN A 186 -31.09 55.03 15.31
CA ASN A 186 -31.77 53.74 15.50
C ASN A 186 -32.94 53.52 14.53
N HIS A 187 -33.27 52.24 14.26
CA HIS A 187 -34.64 51.84 13.95
C HIS A 187 -34.99 50.49 14.56
N ASN A 188 -36.17 50.41 15.21
CA ASN A 188 -36.70 49.19 15.83
C ASN A 188 -37.82 48.57 15.01
N ASN A 189 -37.98 47.25 15.14
CA ASN A 189 -39.16 46.42 14.87
C ASN A 189 -39.84 46.48 13.49
N ALA A 190 -39.74 45.37 12.74
CA ALA A 190 -40.89 44.48 12.46
C ALA A 190 -40.41 43.11 11.92
N ASN A 191 -41.24 42.07 12.05
CA ASN A 191 -40.92 40.72 11.58
C ASN A 191 -41.05 40.61 10.05
N GLY A 192 -40.08 39.94 9.39
CA GLY A 192 -40.18 39.57 7.97
C GLY A 192 -38.83 39.20 7.35
N GLU A 193 -38.56 37.89 7.27
CA GLU A 193 -37.54 37.20 6.44
C GLU A 193 -36.31 38.00 5.94
N GLN A 194 -35.12 37.71 6.49
CA GLN A 194 -33.85 38.21 5.93
C GLN A 194 -33.17 37.19 5.03
N ILE A 195 -32.96 37.59 3.77
CA ILE A 195 -32.09 36.93 2.79
C ILE A 195 -30.62 37.18 3.18
N PRO A 196 -29.72 36.18 3.16
CA PRO A 196 -28.31 36.38 3.47
C PRO A 196 -27.61 37.37 2.52
N MET A 197 -26.75 38.22 3.08
CA MET A 197 -26.00 39.23 2.29
C MET A 197 -24.97 38.60 1.35
N VAL A 198 -24.71 39.29 0.24
CA VAL A 198 -23.70 38.91 -0.77
C VAL A 198 -22.30 39.01 -0.19
N ALA A 199 -21.50 37.93 -0.33
CA ALA A 199 -20.09 37.95 0.01
C ALA A 199 -19.26 38.72 -1.04
N SER A 200 -18.25 39.46 -0.58
CA SER A 200 -17.44 40.35 -1.42
C SER A 200 -16.75 39.62 -2.58
N SER A 201 -16.76 40.27 -3.75
CA SER A 201 -16.16 39.76 -5.00
C SER A 201 -14.65 39.54 -4.89
N MET A 202 -14.19 38.34 -5.26
CA MET A 202 -12.81 38.15 -5.72
C MET A 202 -12.68 38.46 -7.22
N ILE A 203 -11.47 38.82 -7.63
CA ILE A 203 -11.19 39.47 -8.91
C ILE A 203 -11.16 38.46 -10.04
N HIS A 204 -12.06 38.60 -11.03
CA HIS A 204 -11.91 37.97 -12.34
C HIS A 204 -10.91 38.77 -13.19
N SER A 205 -9.93 38.08 -13.78
CA SER A 205 -9.06 38.65 -14.80
C SER A 205 -9.82 38.77 -16.13
N HIS A 206 -9.95 39.99 -16.65
CA HIS A 206 -10.60 40.26 -17.93
C HIS A 206 -9.74 39.78 -19.10
N SER A 207 -10.28 38.89 -19.93
CA SER A 207 -9.87 38.75 -21.33
C SER A 207 -10.64 39.77 -22.20
N VAL A 208 -9.97 40.35 -23.19
CA VAL A 208 -10.50 41.49 -23.96
C VAL A 208 -11.51 41.02 -25.02
N SER A 209 -12.69 41.62 -25.02
CA SER A 209 -13.70 41.46 -26.08
C SER A 209 -13.25 42.15 -27.37
N GLY A 210 -13.27 41.43 -28.49
CA GLY A 210 -13.04 41.98 -29.83
C GLY A 210 -14.20 41.64 -30.76
N ASP A 211 -15.22 42.50 -30.82
CA ASP A 211 -16.37 42.30 -31.70
C ASP A 211 -16.04 42.61 -33.16
N LEU A 212 -16.17 41.59 -34.02
CA LEU A 212 -16.26 41.71 -35.47
C LEU A 212 -17.33 40.72 -35.96
N HIS A 213 -18.51 41.24 -36.29
CA HIS A 213 -19.64 40.43 -36.79
C HIS A 213 -19.24 39.59 -38.02
N GLY A 214 -19.70 38.34 -38.11
CA GLY A 214 -19.58 37.60 -39.37
C GLY A 214 -20.14 36.17 -39.43
N VAL A 215 -20.02 35.37 -38.38
CA VAL A 215 -20.46 33.95 -38.39
C VAL A 215 -21.04 33.56 -37.03
N GLN A 216 -22.12 32.77 -37.00
CA GLN A 216 -22.54 32.09 -35.77
C GLN A 216 -21.51 31.00 -35.40
N PRO A 217 -21.20 30.79 -34.11
CA PRO A 217 -20.34 29.68 -33.70
C PRO A 217 -21.07 28.35 -34.00
N ASP A 218 -20.53 27.61 -34.97
CA ASP A 218 -21.03 26.32 -35.40
C ASP A 218 -21.10 25.35 -34.19
N PRO A 219 -22.24 24.71 -33.89
CA PRO A 219 -22.53 24.22 -32.54
C PRO A 219 -21.88 22.86 -32.21
N VAL A 220 -20.66 22.60 -32.71
CA VAL A 220 -19.94 21.33 -32.63
C VAL A 220 -19.90 20.75 -31.20
N ALA A 221 -19.66 21.60 -30.19
CA ALA A 221 -19.67 21.17 -28.79
C ALA A 221 -21.07 20.77 -28.26
N ALA A 222 -22.13 21.38 -28.77
CA ALA A 222 -23.51 21.03 -28.42
C ALA A 222 -24.03 19.83 -29.24
N ASP A 223 -23.59 19.65 -30.48
CA ASP A 223 -23.95 18.49 -31.30
C ASP A 223 -23.24 17.21 -30.85
N ILE A 224 -22.00 17.30 -30.33
CA ILE A 224 -21.35 16.19 -29.60
C ILE A 224 -22.17 15.79 -28.35
N LEU A 225 -22.85 16.75 -27.70
CA LEU A 225 -23.76 16.51 -26.56
C LEU A 225 -25.19 16.11 -26.98
N ARG A 226 -25.53 16.13 -28.28
CA ARG A 226 -26.84 15.75 -28.83
C ARG A 226 -26.83 14.45 -29.61
N LYS A 227 -25.66 13.89 -29.95
CA LYS A 227 -25.58 12.53 -30.48
C LYS A 227 -26.23 11.59 -29.47
N GLU A 228 -27.26 10.87 -29.91
CA GLU A 228 -27.75 9.70 -29.17
C GLU A 228 -26.60 8.68 -29.01
N PRO A 229 -26.59 7.86 -27.95
CA PRO A 229 -25.52 6.89 -27.71
C PRO A 229 -25.50 5.82 -28.82
N GLU A 230 -24.68 6.06 -29.85
CA GLU A 230 -24.43 5.17 -30.99
C GLU A 230 -23.76 3.86 -30.53
N HIS A 231 -24.58 2.92 -30.03
CA HIS A 231 -24.27 1.51 -29.71
C HIS A 231 -22.94 1.25 -28.98
N GLU A 232 -23.04 0.81 -27.72
CA GLU A 232 -21.92 0.55 -26.80
C GLU A 232 -20.97 -0.61 -27.19
N THR A 233 -20.87 -0.99 -28.46
CA THR A 233 -19.91 -1.98 -28.96
C THR A 233 -18.56 -1.33 -29.29
N PHE A 234 -17.48 -1.76 -28.62
CA PHE A 234 -16.13 -1.33 -28.95
C PHE A 234 -15.54 -2.06 -30.16
N VAL A 235 -14.39 -1.59 -30.68
CA VAL A 235 -13.65 -2.30 -31.73
C VAL A 235 -13.00 -3.54 -31.10
N ARG A 236 -13.72 -4.67 -31.14
CA ARG A 236 -13.25 -5.94 -30.58
C ARG A 236 -12.02 -6.45 -31.31
N LEU A 237 -10.94 -6.64 -30.55
CA LEU A 237 -9.69 -7.23 -31.02
C LEU A 237 -9.81 -8.75 -31.06
N ASN A 238 -10.08 -9.31 -32.25
CA ASN A 238 -10.01 -10.76 -32.51
C ASN A 238 -8.55 -11.25 -32.56
N ILE A 239 -7.78 -11.05 -31.48
CA ILE A 239 -6.43 -11.59 -31.29
C ILE A 239 -6.56 -12.95 -30.60
N THR A 240 -7.10 -13.91 -31.36
CA THR A 240 -7.13 -15.32 -31.00
C THR A 240 -6.18 -16.08 -31.91
N PRO A 241 -4.88 -16.20 -31.56
CA PRO A 241 -4.16 -17.42 -31.90
C PRO A 241 -4.89 -18.56 -31.18
N ASN A 242 -5.75 -19.28 -31.89
CA ASN A 242 -6.28 -20.57 -31.42
C ASN A 242 -5.19 -21.65 -31.57
N GLU A 243 -3.98 -21.33 -31.10
CA GLU A 243 -2.92 -22.32 -30.89
C GLU A 243 -3.36 -23.17 -29.70
N VAL A 244 -3.66 -24.44 -29.98
CA VAL A 244 -3.89 -25.45 -28.95
C VAL A 244 -2.62 -25.52 -28.10
N PRO A 245 -2.68 -25.38 -26.76
CA PRO A 245 -1.49 -25.44 -25.92
C PRO A 245 -0.67 -26.70 -26.19
N SER A 246 0.66 -26.57 -26.15
CA SER A 246 1.54 -27.74 -26.23
C SER A 246 1.26 -28.70 -25.07
N LEU A 247 1.68 -29.97 -25.18
CA LEU A 247 1.54 -30.93 -24.09
C LEU A 247 2.22 -30.43 -22.80
N GLU A 248 3.37 -29.76 -22.93
CA GLU A 248 4.08 -29.16 -21.80
C GLU A 248 3.36 -27.94 -21.21
N GLU A 249 2.79 -27.07 -22.06
CA GLU A 249 1.96 -25.95 -21.59
C GLU A 249 0.70 -26.45 -20.87
N ALA A 250 0.08 -27.52 -21.36
CA ALA A 250 -1.08 -28.13 -20.73
C ALA A 250 -0.76 -28.74 -19.34
N ASP A 251 0.44 -29.27 -19.16
CA ASP A 251 0.96 -29.72 -17.85
C ASP A 251 1.20 -28.52 -16.90
N VAL A 252 1.76 -27.42 -17.40
CA VAL A 252 1.89 -26.17 -16.65
C VAL A 252 0.51 -25.61 -16.26
N TYR A 253 -0.45 -25.58 -17.18
CA TYR A 253 -1.80 -25.11 -16.90
C TYR A 253 -2.52 -25.97 -15.86
N ARG A 254 -2.41 -27.30 -15.91
CA ARG A 254 -2.90 -28.20 -14.84
C ARG A 254 -2.22 -27.93 -13.49
N THR A 255 -0.96 -27.51 -13.49
CA THR A 255 -0.27 -27.09 -12.25
C THR A 255 -0.83 -25.76 -11.70
N LEU A 256 -1.21 -24.82 -12.56
CA LEU A 256 -1.86 -23.56 -12.16
C LEU A 256 -3.30 -23.77 -11.69
N GLN A 257 -4.05 -24.69 -12.31
CA GLN A 257 -5.39 -25.11 -11.87
C GLN A 257 -5.35 -25.61 -10.41
N ALA A 258 -4.42 -26.52 -10.09
CA ALA A 258 -4.24 -27.02 -8.73
C ALA A 258 -3.93 -25.92 -7.69
N CYS A 259 -3.18 -24.87 -8.08
CA CYS A 259 -2.97 -23.70 -7.20
C CYS A 259 -4.25 -22.89 -6.98
N LEU A 260 -5.09 -22.72 -8.01
CA LEU A 260 -6.38 -22.03 -7.89
C LEU A 260 -7.38 -22.84 -7.04
N GLU A 261 -7.43 -24.16 -7.23
CA GLU A 261 -8.24 -25.09 -6.43
C GLU A 261 -7.82 -25.08 -4.95
N LEU A 262 -6.53 -25.07 -4.65
CA LEU A 262 -6.02 -24.87 -3.29
C LEU A 262 -6.51 -23.54 -2.70
N ARG A 263 -6.42 -22.41 -3.42
CA ARG A 263 -6.99 -21.14 -2.92
C ARG A 263 -8.49 -21.26 -2.64
N GLN A 264 -9.24 -21.98 -3.48
CA GLN A 264 -10.69 -22.16 -3.30
C GLN A 264 -11.05 -23.02 -2.07
N SER A 265 -10.20 -23.97 -1.65
CA SER A 265 -10.44 -24.77 -0.44
C SER A 265 -10.08 -24.05 0.86
N TYR A 266 -9.17 -23.06 0.81
CA TYR A 266 -8.77 -22.26 1.96
C TYR A 266 -9.62 -21.00 2.17
N VAL A 267 -9.92 -20.18 1.15
CA VAL A 267 -10.58 -18.89 1.36
C VAL A 267 -12.01 -19.08 1.91
N PHE A 268 -12.25 -18.56 3.13
CA PHE A 268 -13.60 -18.48 3.71
C PHE A 268 -14.53 -17.73 2.76
N ARG A 269 -15.69 -18.32 2.45
CA ARG A 269 -16.81 -17.65 1.81
C ARG A 269 -18.07 -17.84 2.66
N GLU A 270 -18.88 -16.79 2.70
CA GLU A 270 -20.25 -16.87 3.22
C GLU A 270 -21.08 -17.80 2.34
N THR A 271 -21.90 -18.65 2.97
CA THR A 271 -22.76 -19.62 2.26
C THR A 271 -23.87 -18.90 1.49
N ASP A 272 -24.49 -17.90 2.12
CA ASP A 272 -25.45 -16.99 1.51
C ASP A 272 -24.77 -15.64 1.28
N THR A 273 -24.83 -15.10 0.05
CA THR A 273 -24.12 -13.85 -0.29
C THR A 273 -24.86 -12.60 0.22
N PRO A 274 -24.17 -11.45 0.39
CA PRO A 274 -24.79 -10.23 0.93
C PRO A 274 -25.99 -9.69 0.14
N TRP A 275 -26.07 -9.96 -1.18
CA TRP A 275 -27.20 -9.59 -2.04
C TRP A 275 -28.39 -10.56 -1.96
N VAL A 276 -28.16 -11.81 -1.56
CA VAL A 276 -29.23 -12.77 -1.21
C VAL A 276 -29.77 -12.48 0.20
N LYS A 277 -28.87 -12.23 1.17
CA LYS A 277 -29.21 -11.93 2.57
C LYS A 277 -30.07 -10.66 2.75
N LYS A 278 -29.99 -9.67 1.85
CA LYS A 278 -30.66 -8.36 2.03
C LYS A 278 -31.24 -7.79 0.74
N VAL A 279 -32.50 -8.12 0.45
CA VAL A 279 -33.28 -7.49 -0.63
C VAL A 279 -33.47 -5.99 -0.37
N ILE A 280 -33.01 -5.14 -1.29
CA ILE A 280 -33.13 -3.68 -1.20
C ILE A 280 -34.50 -3.23 -1.74
N SER A 281 -35.45 -2.95 -0.84
CA SER A 281 -36.81 -2.51 -1.18
C SER A 281 -36.94 -1.03 -1.55
N ASP A 282 -36.07 -0.17 -1.01
CA ASP A 282 -36.01 1.27 -1.33
C ASP A 282 -34.72 1.61 -2.12
N PRO A 283 -34.81 2.16 -3.35
CA PRO A 283 -33.65 2.61 -4.14
C PRO A 283 -32.90 3.84 -3.60
N SER A 284 -33.38 4.48 -2.53
CA SER A 284 -32.80 5.69 -1.96
C SER A 284 -31.40 5.47 -1.35
N THR A 285 -30.81 6.53 -0.76
CA THR A 285 -29.63 6.33 0.09
C THR A 285 -30.07 5.53 1.32
N PRO A 286 -29.39 4.43 1.70
CA PRO A 286 -29.65 3.77 2.98
C PRO A 286 -29.67 4.81 4.09
N LYS A 287 -30.76 4.91 4.84
CA LYS A 287 -30.90 5.94 5.87
C LYS A 287 -29.84 5.70 6.96
N PRO A 288 -29.21 6.76 7.50
CA PRO A 288 -28.31 6.63 8.65
C PRO A 288 -29.02 5.89 9.77
N ASN A 289 -28.32 4.96 10.43
CA ASN A 289 -28.83 4.43 11.69
C ASN A 289 -28.76 5.56 12.74
N PRO A 290 -29.90 6.03 13.30
CA PRO A 290 -29.86 7.10 14.29
C PRO A 290 -29.17 6.66 15.59
N ASN A 291 -29.22 5.37 15.93
CA ASN A 291 -28.61 4.79 17.12
C ASN A 291 -27.59 3.70 16.71
N PRO A 292 -26.40 4.06 16.19
CA PRO A 292 -25.39 3.09 15.74
C PRO A 292 -24.81 2.24 16.89
N PHE A 293 -24.98 2.68 18.13
CA PHE A 293 -24.48 2.04 19.35
C PHE A 293 -25.57 1.38 20.21
N ASP A 294 -26.81 1.27 19.70
CA ASP A 294 -27.90 0.63 20.43
C ASP A 294 -27.63 -0.88 20.64
N TYR A 295 -27.97 -1.38 21.82
CA TYR A 295 -27.76 -2.78 22.19
C TYR A 295 -29.04 -3.39 22.78
N THR A 296 -29.68 -4.25 21.99
CA THR A 296 -30.66 -5.22 22.47
C THR A 296 -29.94 -6.46 22.98
N SER A 297 -30.27 -6.93 24.19
CA SER A 297 -29.76 -8.21 24.71
C SER A 297 -30.06 -9.35 23.72
N GLU A 298 -29.00 -10.00 23.27
CA GLU A 298 -29.02 -11.15 22.37
C GLU A 298 -28.62 -12.39 23.19
N GLY A 299 -29.56 -13.31 23.43
CA GLY A 299 -29.36 -14.41 24.38
C GLY A 299 -28.23 -15.38 24.01
N LYS A 300 -27.54 -15.88 25.06
CA LYS A 300 -26.50 -16.92 24.98
C LYS A 300 -26.98 -18.15 24.20
N SER A 301 -26.14 -18.65 23.30
CA SER A 301 -26.36 -19.93 22.60
C SER A 301 -25.63 -21.09 23.26
N ASP A 302 -26.15 -22.32 23.12
CA ASP A 302 -25.60 -23.56 23.71
C ASP A 302 -24.20 -23.98 23.21
N HIS A 303 -23.71 -23.36 22.12
CA HIS A 303 -22.41 -23.63 21.53
C HIS A 303 -21.28 -23.60 22.57
N TYR A 304 -20.45 -24.64 22.55
CA TYR A 304 -19.22 -24.72 23.34
C TYR A 304 -18.01 -24.55 22.42
N PHE A 305 -16.91 -23.99 22.91
CA PHE A 305 -15.67 -23.86 22.15
C PHE A 305 -14.45 -24.11 23.03
N GLN A 306 -13.38 -24.57 22.39
CA GLN A 306 -12.08 -24.81 23.03
C GLN A 306 -10.98 -24.55 22.00
N MET A 307 -9.87 -23.93 22.43
CA MET A 307 -8.68 -23.82 21.59
C MET A 307 -7.78 -25.05 21.76
N GLU A 308 -7.47 -25.73 20.66
CA GLU A 308 -6.58 -26.89 20.60
C GLU A 308 -5.45 -26.56 19.63
N ASP A 309 -4.19 -26.72 20.05
CA ASP A 309 -2.98 -26.36 19.28
C ASP A 309 -3.05 -24.97 18.59
N GLY A 310 -3.69 -23.99 19.25
CA GLY A 310 -3.83 -22.62 18.76
C GLY A 310 -4.95 -22.38 17.76
N VAL A 311 -5.85 -23.35 17.52
CA VAL A 311 -7.05 -23.19 16.69
C VAL A 311 -8.30 -23.42 17.54
N VAL A 312 -9.25 -22.49 17.52
CA VAL A 312 -10.54 -22.67 18.20
C VAL A 312 -11.43 -23.60 17.39
N HIS A 313 -11.86 -24.68 18.04
CA HIS A 313 -12.90 -25.56 17.56
C HIS A 313 -14.21 -25.28 18.30
N VAL A 314 -15.31 -25.40 17.56
CA VAL A 314 -16.67 -25.15 18.05
C VAL A 314 -17.46 -26.46 18.02
N TYR A 315 -18.18 -26.71 19.09
CA TYR A 315 -18.98 -27.89 19.37
C TYR A 315 -20.43 -27.47 19.63
N ALA A 316 -21.41 -28.28 19.23
CA ALA A 316 -22.83 -27.95 19.37
C ALA A 316 -23.27 -27.70 20.82
N ASN A 317 -22.65 -28.41 21.76
CA ASN A 317 -22.76 -28.24 23.20
C ASN A 317 -21.51 -28.86 23.86
N LYS A 318 -21.41 -28.79 25.19
CA LYS A 318 -20.26 -29.26 25.97
C LYS A 318 -20.05 -30.79 25.94
N ASP A 319 -21.09 -31.57 25.68
CA ASP A 319 -21.03 -33.04 25.68
C ASP A 319 -20.76 -33.62 24.27
N SER A 320 -20.87 -32.81 23.22
CA SER A 320 -20.52 -33.18 21.85
C SER A 320 -19.01 -33.32 21.67
N LYS A 321 -18.61 -34.30 20.85
CA LYS A 321 -17.22 -34.53 20.43
C LYS A 321 -16.96 -34.19 18.97
N GLU A 322 -18.00 -33.75 18.25
CA GLU A 322 -17.94 -33.45 16.83
C GLU A 322 -17.69 -31.95 16.61
N LYS A 323 -16.63 -31.64 15.87
CA LYS A 323 -16.22 -30.27 15.55
C LYS A 323 -17.10 -29.75 14.42
N LEU A 324 -17.97 -28.77 14.71
CA LEU A 324 -18.95 -28.23 13.75
C LEU A 324 -18.31 -27.58 12.53
N PHE A 325 -17.19 -26.89 12.74
CA PHE A 325 -16.47 -26.15 11.72
C PHE A 325 -15.02 -26.68 11.65
N PRO A 326 -14.78 -27.80 10.95
CA PRO A 326 -13.43 -28.28 10.70
C PRO A 326 -12.69 -27.31 9.77
N VAL A 327 -11.37 -27.21 9.97
CA VAL A 327 -10.46 -26.41 9.15
C VAL A 327 -9.19 -27.22 8.92
N ALA A 328 -8.51 -27.01 7.78
CA ALA A 328 -7.24 -27.67 7.47
C ALA A 328 -6.18 -27.37 8.55
N ASP A 329 -5.37 -28.38 8.90
CA ASP A 329 -4.36 -28.26 9.95
C ASP A 329 -3.10 -27.51 9.48
N ALA A 330 -2.22 -27.18 10.43
CA ALA A 330 -0.97 -26.48 10.16
C ALA A 330 -0.04 -27.29 9.23
N THR A 331 -0.03 -28.62 9.35
CA THR A 331 0.84 -29.50 8.55
C THR A 331 0.42 -29.53 7.09
N THR A 332 -0.90 -29.62 6.82
CA THR A 332 -1.46 -29.51 5.47
C THR A 332 -1.19 -28.12 4.90
N PHE A 333 -1.50 -27.03 5.64
CA PHE A 333 -1.23 -25.66 5.17
C PHE A 333 0.24 -25.42 4.83
N PHE A 334 1.19 -25.80 5.69
CA PHE A 334 2.60 -25.64 5.36
C PHE A 334 3.03 -26.56 4.21
N THR A 335 2.41 -27.73 4.03
CA THR A 335 2.67 -28.61 2.89
C THR A 335 2.20 -28.00 1.57
N ASP A 336 1.01 -27.40 1.54
CA ASP A 336 0.44 -26.73 0.37
C ASP A 336 1.18 -25.43 0.04
N LEU A 337 1.60 -24.68 1.07
CA LEU A 337 2.52 -23.55 0.91
C LEU A 337 3.84 -24.01 0.27
N HIS A 338 4.44 -25.12 0.71
CA HIS A 338 5.64 -25.68 0.07
C HIS A 338 5.37 -26.15 -1.37
N HIS A 339 4.16 -26.63 -1.68
CA HIS A 339 3.77 -26.96 -3.05
C HIS A 339 3.76 -25.71 -3.94
N ILE A 340 3.09 -24.63 -3.52
CA ILE A 340 3.09 -23.36 -4.25
C ILE A 340 4.50 -22.77 -4.36
N LEU A 341 5.32 -22.84 -3.31
CA LEU A 341 6.72 -22.39 -3.35
C LEU A 341 7.58 -23.17 -4.36
N LYS A 342 7.28 -24.45 -4.61
CA LYS A 342 7.90 -25.23 -5.70
C LYS A 342 7.39 -24.74 -7.07
N VAL A 343 6.09 -24.51 -7.22
CA VAL A 343 5.45 -24.07 -8.47
C VAL A 343 5.96 -22.69 -8.93
N ILE A 344 6.10 -21.72 -8.03
CA ILE A 344 6.59 -20.36 -8.38
C ILE A 344 8.09 -20.31 -8.73
N ALA A 345 8.83 -21.38 -8.41
CA ALA A 345 10.25 -21.54 -8.70
C ALA A 345 10.52 -22.30 -10.02
N ALA A 346 9.54 -23.08 -10.52
CA ALA A 346 9.70 -23.88 -11.74
C ALA A 346 9.88 -23.01 -13.00
N GLY A 347 10.94 -23.28 -13.77
CA GLY A 347 11.38 -22.41 -14.88
C GLY A 347 10.34 -22.23 -15.99
N ASN A 348 9.79 -23.33 -16.49
CA ASN A 348 8.73 -23.32 -17.52
C ASN A 348 7.48 -22.56 -17.07
N ILE A 349 7.01 -22.79 -15.85
CA ILE A 349 5.84 -22.09 -15.26
C ILE A 349 6.11 -20.58 -15.18
N ARG A 350 7.31 -20.17 -14.76
CA ARG A 350 7.71 -18.76 -14.68
C ARG A 350 7.74 -18.09 -16.06
N THR A 351 8.28 -18.76 -17.07
CA THR A 351 8.34 -18.26 -18.45
C THR A 351 6.94 -18.10 -19.05
N LEU A 352 6.09 -19.14 -18.94
CA LEU A 352 4.72 -19.09 -19.47
C LEU A 352 3.91 -17.96 -18.81
N CYS A 353 3.89 -17.89 -17.48
CA CYS A 353 3.18 -16.82 -16.75
C CYS A 353 3.71 -15.43 -17.12
N HIS A 354 5.02 -15.28 -17.31
CA HIS A 354 5.61 -14.02 -17.80
C HIS A 354 5.09 -13.64 -19.19
N HIS A 355 5.04 -14.60 -20.13
CA HIS A 355 4.52 -14.36 -21.48
C HIS A 355 3.03 -14.01 -21.48
N ARG A 356 2.19 -14.69 -20.67
CA ARG A 356 0.77 -14.31 -20.50
C ARG A 356 0.61 -12.91 -19.92
N LEU A 357 1.39 -12.55 -18.90
CA LEU A 357 1.33 -11.23 -18.27
C LEU A 357 1.78 -10.09 -19.22
N VAL A 358 2.79 -10.32 -20.06
CA VAL A 358 3.19 -9.35 -21.09
C VAL A 358 2.12 -9.25 -22.18
N LEU A 359 1.52 -10.38 -22.59
CA LEU A 359 0.42 -10.40 -23.57
C LEU A 359 -0.81 -9.62 -23.06
N LEU A 360 -1.18 -9.76 -21.79
CA LEU A 360 -2.25 -8.98 -21.15
C LEU A 360 -2.00 -7.47 -21.23
N GLU A 361 -0.77 -7.05 -20.93
CA GLU A 361 -0.35 -5.66 -21.01
C GLU A 361 -0.47 -5.11 -22.44
N GLN A 362 -0.03 -5.87 -23.45
CA GLN A 362 -0.13 -5.44 -24.86
C GLN A 362 -1.57 -5.49 -25.39
N LYS A 363 -2.40 -6.46 -24.98
CA LYS A 363 -3.84 -6.50 -25.29
C LYS A 363 -4.52 -5.21 -24.83
N PHE A 364 -4.24 -4.73 -23.61
CA PHE A 364 -4.84 -3.49 -23.10
C PHE A 364 -4.25 -2.23 -23.75
N ASN A 365 -2.92 -2.16 -23.97
CA ASN A 365 -2.30 -1.05 -24.71
C ASN A 365 -2.93 -0.86 -26.10
N LEU A 366 -3.19 -1.97 -26.82
CA LEU A 366 -3.81 -1.93 -28.14
C LEU A 366 -5.32 -1.62 -28.10
N HIS A 367 -6.03 -2.06 -27.06
CA HIS A 367 -7.41 -1.63 -26.80
C HIS A 367 -7.50 -0.12 -26.61
N LEU A 368 -6.60 0.47 -25.81
CA LEU A 368 -6.53 1.94 -25.64
C LEU A 368 -6.27 2.64 -26.98
N MET A 369 -5.35 2.16 -27.82
CA MET A 369 -5.08 2.72 -29.15
C MET A 369 -6.27 2.71 -30.10
N LEU A 370 -7.27 1.84 -29.90
CA LEU A 370 -8.45 1.72 -30.76
C LEU A 370 -9.73 2.33 -30.15
N ASN A 371 -9.82 2.40 -28.82
CA ASN A 371 -11.08 2.65 -28.12
C ASN A 371 -11.04 3.81 -27.10
N THR A 372 -9.91 4.48 -26.84
CA THR A 372 -9.83 5.59 -25.86
C THR A 372 -10.86 6.70 -26.16
N ASP A 373 -11.03 7.09 -27.43
CA ASP A 373 -12.01 8.11 -27.81
C ASP A 373 -13.46 7.65 -27.58
N ARG A 374 -13.74 6.35 -27.76
CA ARG A 374 -15.05 5.76 -27.45
C ARG A 374 -15.29 5.73 -25.94
N GLU A 375 -14.28 5.42 -25.15
CA GLU A 375 -14.36 5.47 -23.68
C GLU A 375 -14.61 6.89 -23.18
N PHE A 376 -13.90 7.89 -23.73
CA PHE A 376 -14.10 9.29 -23.41
C PHE A 376 -15.51 9.80 -23.79
N LEU A 377 -16.01 9.43 -24.98
CA LEU A 377 -17.37 9.77 -25.42
C LEU A 377 -18.44 9.07 -24.57
N ALA A 378 -18.23 7.80 -24.18
CA ALA A 378 -19.12 7.09 -23.27
C ALA A 378 -19.20 7.78 -21.88
N GLN A 379 -18.09 8.32 -21.35
CA GLN A 379 -18.17 9.15 -20.12
C GLN A 379 -19.02 10.43 -20.31
N LYS A 380 -19.26 10.90 -21.54
CA LYS A 380 -20.14 12.08 -21.78
C LYS A 380 -21.64 11.75 -21.77
N SER A 381 -22.05 10.49 -21.90
CA SER A 381 -23.46 10.10 -21.72
C SER A 381 -23.90 10.12 -20.25
N ALA A 382 -22.96 10.23 -19.31
CA ALA A 382 -23.20 10.37 -17.87
C ALA A 382 -22.84 11.78 -17.34
N PRO A 383 -23.45 12.88 -17.82
CA PRO A 383 -23.03 14.27 -17.55
C PRO A 383 -23.10 14.71 -16.07
N HIS A 384 -23.71 13.91 -15.20
CA HIS A 384 -23.76 14.12 -13.75
C HIS A 384 -22.73 13.26 -12.97
N ARG A 385 -21.73 12.68 -13.65
CA ARG A 385 -20.59 12.00 -13.03
C ARG A 385 -19.27 12.46 -13.65
N ASP A 386 -18.29 12.59 -12.77
CA ASP A 386 -16.89 12.84 -13.07
C ASP A 386 -16.04 12.16 -11.99
N PHE A 387 -14.72 12.34 -12.03
CA PHE A 387 -13.83 11.80 -11.01
C PHE A 387 -14.15 12.30 -9.57
N TYR A 388 -14.71 13.49 -9.39
CA TYR A 388 -15.05 14.03 -8.08
C TYR A 388 -16.40 13.49 -7.55
N ASN A 389 -17.28 13.01 -8.44
CA ASN A 389 -18.65 12.59 -8.13
C ASN A 389 -18.87 11.08 -8.14
N VAL A 390 -17.82 10.29 -8.40
CA VAL A 390 -17.77 8.83 -8.18
C VAL A 390 -17.18 8.54 -6.80
N ARG A 391 -17.72 7.54 -6.09
CA ARG A 391 -17.22 7.18 -4.76
C ARG A 391 -15.87 6.48 -4.89
N LYS A 392 -14.93 6.81 -4.01
CA LYS A 392 -13.70 6.04 -3.76
C LYS A 392 -13.59 5.71 -2.28
N VAL A 393 -12.98 4.58 -2.01
CA VAL A 393 -12.67 4.11 -0.66
C VAL A 393 -11.15 4.13 -0.49
N ASP A 394 -10.67 4.71 0.60
CA ASP A 394 -9.30 4.48 1.05
C ASP A 394 -9.22 3.09 1.68
N THR A 395 -8.82 2.12 0.86
CA THR A 395 -8.75 0.69 1.21
C THR A 395 -7.54 0.34 2.09
N HIS A 396 -6.57 1.25 2.23
CA HIS A 396 -5.47 1.15 3.17
C HIS A 396 -5.07 2.48 3.81
N VAL A 397 -5.50 2.68 5.05
CA VAL A 397 -5.08 3.81 5.90
C VAL A 397 -5.00 3.41 7.38
N HIS A 398 -3.91 3.77 8.06
CA HIS A 398 -3.72 3.60 9.50
C HIS A 398 -4.42 4.72 10.30
N HIS A 399 -5.24 4.35 11.29
CA HIS A 399 -6.04 5.30 12.07
C HIS A 399 -5.18 6.37 12.77
N SER A 400 -4.06 6.00 13.37
CA SER A 400 -3.17 6.94 14.08
C SER A 400 -2.48 7.98 13.17
N ALA A 401 -2.64 7.87 11.85
CA ALA A 401 -2.11 8.81 10.86
C ALA A 401 -3.17 9.34 9.88
N CYS A 402 -4.47 9.10 10.10
CA CYS A 402 -5.54 9.49 9.19
C CYS A 402 -5.74 11.01 8.97
N MET A 403 -4.88 11.85 9.55
CA MET A 403 -5.03 13.29 9.66
C MET A 403 -3.78 14.04 9.15
N ASN A 404 -3.96 15.12 8.40
CA ASN A 404 -2.85 15.95 7.94
C ASN A 404 -2.08 16.60 9.13
N GLN A 405 -0.76 16.75 8.98
CA GLN A 405 0.16 17.38 9.97
C GLN A 405 -0.35 18.72 10.52
N LYS A 406 -0.89 19.56 9.64
CA LYS A 406 -1.46 20.88 9.96
C LYS A 406 -2.75 20.77 10.78
N HIS A 407 -3.49 19.67 10.65
CA HIS A 407 -4.65 19.38 11.50
C HIS A 407 -4.19 18.99 12.90
N LEU A 408 -3.28 18.02 13.03
CA LEU A 408 -2.76 17.57 14.32
C LEU A 408 -2.09 18.73 15.08
N LEU A 409 -1.25 19.52 14.41
CA LEU A 409 -0.65 20.74 14.98
C LEU A 409 -1.70 21.73 15.49
N ARG A 410 -2.74 22.00 14.69
CA ARG A 410 -3.86 22.88 15.05
C ARG A 410 -4.65 22.34 16.26
N PHE A 411 -4.81 21.02 16.35
CA PHE A 411 -5.48 20.36 17.46
C PHE A 411 -4.67 20.48 18.76
N ILE A 412 -3.36 20.17 18.72
CA ILE A 412 -2.44 20.33 19.86
C ILE A 412 -2.41 21.80 20.34
N LYS A 413 -2.27 22.77 19.42
CA LYS A 413 -2.34 24.23 19.72
C LYS A 413 -3.72 24.74 20.18
N SER A 414 -4.77 23.93 20.02
CA SER A 414 -6.10 24.22 20.57
C SER A 414 -6.18 23.70 22.01
N LYS A 415 -5.77 22.45 22.26
CA LYS A 415 -5.76 21.83 23.59
C LYS A 415 -4.87 22.55 24.58
N LEU A 416 -3.59 22.81 24.23
CA LEU A 416 -2.64 23.54 25.08
C LEU A 416 -3.11 24.97 25.45
N ARG A 417 -4.10 25.52 24.74
CA ARG A 417 -4.65 26.87 24.99
C ARG A 417 -5.98 26.87 25.74
N LYS A 418 -6.79 25.83 25.57
CA LYS A 418 -8.14 25.72 26.17
C LYS A 418 -8.17 24.88 27.44
N GLU A 419 -7.33 23.85 27.50
CA GLU A 419 -7.28 22.83 28.54
C GLU A 419 -5.80 22.61 28.98
N PRO A 420 -5.06 23.67 29.38
CA PRO A 420 -3.63 23.54 29.75
C PRO A 420 -3.43 22.75 31.05
N ASP A 421 -4.33 22.91 32.02
CA ASP A 421 -4.20 22.33 33.37
C ASP A 421 -4.83 20.92 33.48
N GLU A 422 -5.23 20.32 32.36
CA GLU A 422 -5.73 18.94 32.28
C GLU A 422 -4.62 17.95 32.58
N VAL A 423 -4.85 16.97 33.47
CA VAL A 423 -3.89 15.90 33.79
C VAL A 423 -3.89 14.85 32.68
N VAL A 424 -2.78 14.74 31.94
CA VAL A 424 -2.71 13.94 30.70
C VAL A 424 -1.80 12.71 30.77
N ILE A 425 -0.84 12.67 31.69
CA ILE A 425 0.12 11.56 31.81
C ILE A 425 0.59 11.38 33.26
N PHE A 426 0.94 10.15 33.62
CA PHE A 426 1.62 9.82 34.89
C PHE A 426 3.01 9.27 34.60
N ARG A 427 4.06 9.97 35.01
CA ARG A 427 5.46 9.54 34.85
C ARG A 427 6.32 10.04 36.01
N ASP A 428 7.45 9.37 36.22
CA ASP A 428 8.49 9.80 37.17
C ASP A 428 8.00 9.97 38.62
N GLY A 429 6.88 9.31 38.97
CA GLY A 429 6.20 9.35 40.27
C GLY A 429 5.09 10.39 40.40
N THR A 430 4.87 11.24 39.38
CA THR A 430 3.91 12.34 39.42
C THR A 430 2.89 12.29 38.29
N TYR A 431 1.72 12.87 38.55
CA TYR A 431 0.76 13.26 37.52
C TYR A 431 1.19 14.61 36.94
N LEU A 432 1.21 14.72 35.61
CA LEU A 432 1.59 15.94 34.91
C LEU A 432 0.40 16.48 34.11
N THR A 433 0.16 17.79 34.24
CA THR A 433 -0.76 18.53 33.39
C THR A 433 -0.22 18.66 31.96
N LEU A 434 -1.10 18.95 30.99
CA LEU A 434 -0.69 19.18 29.61
C LEU A 434 0.35 20.30 29.51
N LYS A 435 0.17 21.38 30.28
CA LYS A 435 1.13 22.48 30.41
C LYS A 435 2.48 22.00 30.94
N GLU A 436 2.52 21.29 32.07
CA GLU A 436 3.77 20.78 32.66
C GLU A 436 4.48 19.80 31.73
N VAL A 437 3.76 19.01 30.93
CA VAL A 437 4.37 18.16 29.89
C VAL A 437 5.10 19.01 28.86
N PHE A 438 4.49 20.08 28.34
CA PHE A 438 5.11 20.97 27.36
C PHE A 438 6.28 21.78 27.95
N GLU A 439 6.15 22.27 29.19
CA GLU A 439 7.24 22.92 29.93
C GLU A 439 8.40 21.95 30.21
N SER A 440 8.13 20.67 30.52
CA SER A 440 9.17 19.63 30.72
C SER A 440 9.93 19.25 29.44
N LEU A 441 9.44 19.67 28.27
CA LEU A 441 10.01 19.41 26.96
C LEU A 441 10.70 20.65 26.35
N ASP A 442 10.70 21.79 27.05
CA ASP A 442 11.17 23.10 26.56
C ASP A 442 10.46 23.54 25.26
N LEU A 443 9.13 23.29 25.17
CA LEU A 443 8.29 23.57 24.01
C LEU A 443 7.12 24.50 24.37
N THR A 444 7.07 25.72 23.82
CA THR A 444 5.89 26.58 23.98
C THR A 444 4.87 26.39 22.83
N GLY A 445 3.61 26.71 23.10
CA GLY A 445 2.55 26.71 22.09
C GLY A 445 2.75 27.71 20.94
N TYR A 446 3.69 28.65 21.06
CA TYR A 446 4.10 29.53 19.97
C TYR A 446 5.03 28.78 19.00
N ASP A 447 6.11 28.19 19.52
CA ASP A 447 7.23 27.62 18.75
C ASP A 447 6.82 26.40 17.92
N LEU A 448 5.86 25.61 18.42
CA LEU A 448 5.27 24.48 17.71
C LEU A 448 4.90 24.87 16.26
N ASN A 449 5.52 24.22 15.30
CA ASN A 449 5.28 24.41 13.87
C ASN A 449 5.30 23.04 13.17
N VAL A 450 5.15 22.98 11.84
CA VAL A 450 5.07 21.69 11.13
C VAL A 450 6.42 20.97 11.15
N ASP A 451 7.51 21.71 10.94
CA ASP A 451 8.87 21.15 10.92
C ASP A 451 9.27 20.65 12.32
N LEU A 452 8.95 21.42 13.36
CA LEU A 452 9.16 21.04 14.77
C LEU A 452 8.25 19.89 15.23
N LEU A 453 7.15 19.60 14.51
CA LEU A 453 6.33 18.41 14.77
C LEU A 453 7.06 17.13 14.33
N ASP A 454 7.99 17.22 13.37
CA ASP A 454 8.84 16.17 12.80
C ASP A 454 8.13 14.84 12.45
N VAL A 455 6.86 14.91 12.03
CA VAL A 455 6.05 13.73 11.65
C VAL A 455 6.17 13.34 10.17
N HIS A 456 6.76 14.19 9.32
CA HIS A 456 6.87 13.93 7.88
C HIS A 456 7.95 12.86 7.58
N ALA A 457 7.62 11.91 6.71
CA ALA A 457 8.58 10.96 6.16
C ALA A 457 9.52 11.68 5.17
N ASP A 458 10.83 11.43 5.29
CA ASP A 458 11.86 12.16 4.57
C ASP A 458 12.83 11.21 3.84
N LYS A 459 13.82 11.73 3.10
CA LYS A 459 14.84 10.89 2.45
C LYS A 459 15.60 10.00 3.44
N SER A 460 15.59 10.33 4.73
CA SER A 460 16.23 9.56 5.78
C SER A 460 15.40 8.39 6.32
N THR A 461 14.09 8.27 5.99
CA THR A 461 13.24 7.09 6.30
C THR A 461 13.32 5.98 5.25
N PHE A 462 13.91 6.25 4.07
CA PHE A 462 14.05 5.26 3.02
C PHE A 462 14.94 4.08 3.48
N HIS A 463 14.41 2.86 3.36
CA HIS A 463 14.94 1.62 3.95
C HIS A 463 15.17 1.67 5.48
N ARG A 464 14.46 2.57 6.18
CA ARG A 464 14.59 2.81 7.63
C ARG A 464 13.21 2.88 8.30
N PHE A 465 12.53 1.73 8.28
CA PHE A 465 11.23 1.53 8.94
C PHE A 465 11.30 1.78 10.46
N ASP A 466 12.48 1.64 11.08
CA ASP A 466 12.75 2.05 12.47
C ASP A 466 12.57 3.56 12.67
N LYS A 467 13.08 4.39 11.75
CA LYS A 467 12.87 5.84 11.77
C LYS A 467 11.44 6.24 11.45
N PHE A 468 10.80 5.56 10.49
CA PHE A 468 9.38 5.77 10.19
C PHE A 468 8.50 5.52 11.44
N ASN A 469 8.79 4.47 12.21
CA ASN A 469 8.11 4.23 13.48
C ASN A 469 8.32 5.33 14.55
N LEU A 470 9.40 6.11 14.44
CA LEU A 470 9.66 7.30 15.28
C LEU A 470 8.92 8.54 14.77
N LYS A 471 8.57 8.65 13.49
CA LYS A 471 7.78 9.76 12.93
C LYS A 471 6.34 9.82 13.45
N TYR A 472 5.81 8.72 13.98
CA TYR A 472 4.58 8.75 14.80
C TYR A 472 4.74 9.46 16.16
N ASN A 473 5.95 9.89 16.57
CA ASN A 473 6.17 10.63 17.81
C ASN A 473 6.17 12.15 17.51
N PRO A 474 5.13 12.92 17.88
CA PRO A 474 5.12 14.37 17.64
C PRO A 474 6.29 15.05 18.36
N CYS A 475 7.00 15.94 17.67
CA CYS A 475 8.24 16.58 18.12
C CYS A 475 9.36 15.57 18.51
N GLY A 476 9.31 14.34 17.96
CA GLY A 476 10.15 13.22 18.38
C GLY A 476 9.77 12.61 19.75
N GLN A 477 8.77 13.14 20.44
CA GLN A 477 8.46 12.82 21.84
C GLN A 477 7.39 11.73 21.98
N SER A 478 7.79 10.59 22.53
CA SER A 478 6.88 9.48 22.83
C SER A 478 5.77 9.85 23.81
N ARG A 479 6.05 10.79 24.75
CA ARG A 479 5.04 11.40 25.64
C ARG A 479 3.87 12.01 24.86
N LEU A 480 4.14 12.74 23.77
CA LEU A 480 3.10 13.37 22.95
C LEU A 480 2.32 12.35 22.11
N ARG A 481 2.96 11.26 21.65
CA ARG A 481 2.25 10.13 20.99
C ARG A 481 1.32 9.42 21.95
N GLU A 482 1.75 9.19 23.18
CA GLU A 482 0.95 8.57 24.25
C GLU A 482 -0.29 9.41 24.57
N ILE A 483 -0.16 10.75 24.64
CA ILE A 483 -1.26 11.67 24.95
C ILE A 483 -2.23 11.86 23.77
N PHE A 484 -1.73 12.07 22.55
CA PHE A 484 -2.56 12.48 21.40
C PHE A 484 -2.89 11.37 20.40
N LEU A 485 -2.09 10.30 20.31
CA LEU A 485 -2.14 9.28 19.25
C LEU A 485 -2.26 7.84 19.80
N LYS A 486 -2.80 7.69 21.02
CA LYS A 486 -3.19 6.39 21.61
C LYS A 486 -4.58 6.46 22.25
N GLN A 487 -5.28 5.32 22.22
CA GLN A 487 -6.54 5.10 22.94
C GLN A 487 -6.30 4.56 24.37
N ASP A 488 -5.35 3.63 24.51
CA ASP A 488 -4.84 3.11 25.79
C ASP A 488 -3.86 4.14 26.39
N ASN A 489 -4.40 5.11 27.16
CA ASN A 489 -3.64 6.13 27.90
C ASN A 489 -4.41 6.61 29.16
N LEU A 490 -3.80 7.49 29.97
CA LEU A 490 -4.37 7.96 31.23
C LEU A 490 -5.74 8.66 31.06
N ILE A 491 -5.93 9.41 29.98
CA ILE A 491 -7.18 10.13 29.66
C ILE A 491 -8.13 9.29 28.79
N GLN A 492 -7.98 7.97 28.81
CA GLN A 492 -8.84 7.00 28.11
C GLN A 492 -9.04 7.35 26.62
N GLY A 493 -7.99 7.85 25.98
CA GLY A 493 -8.00 8.17 24.55
C GLY A 493 -8.85 9.39 24.17
N ARG A 494 -9.29 10.22 25.12
CA ARG A 494 -10.18 11.39 24.88
C ARG A 494 -9.69 12.28 23.74
N PHE A 495 -8.41 12.66 23.74
CA PHE A 495 -7.85 13.52 22.70
C PHE A 495 -7.79 12.85 21.32
N LEU A 496 -7.50 11.54 21.25
CA LEU A 496 -7.52 10.80 19.99
C LEU A 496 -8.95 10.66 19.45
N ALA A 497 -9.93 10.44 20.32
CA ALA A 497 -11.35 10.41 19.95
C ALA A 497 -11.84 11.78 19.44
N GLU A 498 -11.48 12.88 20.11
CA GLU A 498 -11.85 14.23 19.69
C GLU A 498 -11.28 14.62 18.33
N VAL A 499 -10.02 14.28 18.01
CA VAL A 499 -9.47 14.52 16.66
C VAL A 499 -10.08 13.56 15.63
N THR A 500 -10.40 12.31 16.02
CA THR A 500 -11.14 11.36 15.16
C THR A 500 -12.52 11.91 14.78
N LYS A 501 -13.29 12.50 15.72
CA LYS A 501 -14.56 13.17 15.39
C LYS A 501 -14.38 14.33 14.40
N GLN A 502 -13.27 15.08 14.47
CA GLN A 502 -12.99 16.14 13.49
C GLN A 502 -12.68 15.57 12.10
N VAL A 503 -11.89 14.49 12.01
CA VAL A 503 -11.63 13.78 10.75
C VAL A 503 -12.92 13.20 10.17
N PHE A 504 -13.83 12.67 11.00
CA PHE A 504 -15.13 12.15 10.54
C PHE A 504 -16.04 13.26 9.99
N LEU A 505 -16.00 14.47 10.57
CA LEU A 505 -16.75 15.63 10.05
C LEU A 505 -16.18 16.12 8.70
N ASP A 506 -14.85 16.23 8.60
CA ASP A 506 -14.19 16.61 7.34
C ASP A 506 -14.44 15.54 6.24
N LEU A 507 -14.45 14.25 6.58
CA LEU A 507 -14.76 13.15 5.66
C LEU A 507 -16.25 13.11 5.25
N ALA A 508 -17.17 13.40 6.18
CA ALA A 508 -18.61 13.47 5.89
C ALA A 508 -18.96 14.67 4.97
N ALA A 509 -18.26 15.80 5.13
CA ALA A 509 -18.33 16.90 4.16
C ALA A 509 -17.82 16.47 2.78
N SER A 510 -16.73 15.69 2.74
CA SER A 510 -16.14 15.08 1.55
C SER A 510 -16.91 13.84 1.05
N LYS A 511 -18.24 13.98 0.88
CA LYS A 511 -19.29 12.99 0.49
C LYS A 511 -18.93 11.80 -0.42
N TYR A 512 -17.89 11.89 -1.24
CA TYR A 512 -17.48 10.86 -2.20
C TYR A 512 -16.19 10.10 -1.79
N GLN A 513 -15.63 10.41 -0.62
CA GLN A 513 -14.47 9.76 -0.01
C GLN A 513 -14.90 8.98 1.24
N MET A 514 -14.58 7.69 1.27
CA MET A 514 -14.82 6.77 2.39
C MET A 514 -13.49 6.17 2.84
N ALA A 515 -13.39 5.61 4.05
CA ALA A 515 -12.13 5.07 4.60
C ALA A 515 -12.30 3.73 5.34
N GLU A 516 -11.28 2.89 5.24
CA GLU A 516 -11.16 1.61 5.97
C GLU A 516 -10.03 1.70 7.02
N TYR A 517 -10.31 2.41 8.11
CA TYR A 517 -9.30 2.73 9.13
C TYR A 517 -8.83 1.50 9.91
N ARG A 518 -7.52 1.32 9.98
CA ARG A 518 -6.90 0.25 10.77
C ARG A 518 -6.52 0.71 12.17
N ILE A 519 -6.95 -0.05 13.18
CA ILE A 519 -6.67 0.23 14.60
C ILE A 519 -6.02 -1.00 15.26
N SER A 520 -5.01 -0.78 16.10
CA SER A 520 -4.17 -1.86 16.65
C SER A 520 -4.75 -2.55 17.88
N ILE A 521 -4.80 -3.87 17.85
CA ILE A 521 -4.79 -4.73 19.04
C ILE A 521 -3.47 -5.49 19.05
N TYR A 522 -2.82 -5.61 20.21
CA TYR A 522 -1.45 -6.11 20.32
C TYR A 522 -1.39 -7.58 20.78
N GLY A 523 -2.50 -8.12 21.30
CA GLY A 523 -2.55 -9.49 21.83
C GLY A 523 -1.75 -9.63 23.12
N ARG A 524 -1.59 -8.55 23.88
CA ARG A 524 -0.87 -8.53 25.18
C ARG A 524 -1.76 -8.99 26.33
N LYS A 525 -3.08 -8.74 26.24
CA LYS A 525 -4.11 -9.06 27.23
C LYS A 525 -5.46 -9.25 26.53
N MET A 526 -6.30 -10.17 27.01
CA MET A 526 -7.69 -10.33 26.53
C MET A 526 -8.49 -9.02 26.60
N SER A 527 -8.24 -8.19 27.62
CA SER A 527 -8.95 -6.92 27.86
C SER A 527 -8.73 -5.85 26.78
N GLU A 528 -7.79 -6.02 25.85
CA GLU A 528 -7.56 -5.02 24.79
C GLU A 528 -8.78 -4.84 23.87
N TRP A 529 -9.60 -5.89 23.70
CA TRP A 529 -10.86 -5.81 22.95
C TRP A 529 -11.91 -4.95 23.65
N ASP A 530 -12.17 -5.18 24.95
CA ASP A 530 -13.14 -4.39 25.72
C ASP A 530 -12.69 -2.94 25.89
N GLN A 531 -11.39 -2.71 26.06
CA GLN A 531 -10.81 -1.37 26.12
C GLN A 531 -11.01 -0.61 24.80
N MET A 532 -10.81 -1.27 23.66
CA MET A 532 -11.08 -0.67 22.35
C MET A 532 -12.57 -0.45 22.11
N ALA A 533 -13.42 -1.43 22.41
CA ALA A 533 -14.86 -1.35 22.21
C ALA A 533 -15.50 -0.25 23.08
N SER A 534 -15.11 -0.17 24.34
CA SER A 534 -15.54 0.92 25.24
C SER A 534 -14.99 2.28 24.79
N TRP A 535 -13.75 2.37 24.28
CA TRP A 535 -13.26 3.61 23.67
C TRP A 535 -14.10 4.05 22.47
N ILE A 536 -14.46 3.14 21.56
CA ILE A 536 -15.33 3.42 20.41
C ILE A 536 -16.73 3.86 20.84
N VAL A 537 -17.38 3.10 21.73
CA VAL A 537 -18.78 3.33 22.13
C VAL A 537 -18.91 4.55 23.04
N ASN A 538 -18.09 4.68 24.08
CA ASN A 538 -18.19 5.79 25.05
C ASN A 538 -17.83 7.14 24.42
N ASN A 539 -17.05 7.15 23.35
CA ASN A 539 -16.76 8.34 22.56
C ASN A 539 -17.64 8.48 21.31
N GLU A 540 -18.64 7.63 21.08
CA GLU A 540 -19.56 7.69 19.93
C GLU A 540 -18.86 7.71 18.54
N LEU A 541 -17.80 6.92 18.35
CA LEU A 541 -16.96 6.96 17.15
C LEU A 541 -17.58 6.21 15.95
N TYR A 542 -18.60 6.81 15.34
CA TYR A 542 -19.29 6.32 14.14
C TYR A 542 -19.34 7.35 13.01
N SER A 543 -19.31 6.87 11.76
CA SER A 543 -19.58 7.64 10.54
C SER A 543 -20.01 6.68 9.41
N GLU A 544 -20.94 7.08 8.55
CA GLU A 544 -21.33 6.28 7.36
C GLU A 544 -20.18 6.09 6.37
N ASN A 545 -19.18 6.98 6.42
CA ASN A 545 -18.02 6.97 5.53
C ASN A 545 -16.86 6.11 6.06
N VAL A 546 -17.03 5.42 7.19
CA VAL A 546 -15.94 4.73 7.90
C VAL A 546 -16.34 3.30 8.28
N VAL A 547 -15.44 2.34 8.03
CA VAL A 547 -15.45 1.00 8.62
C VAL A 547 -14.06 0.67 9.18
N TRP A 548 -13.99 -0.28 10.11
CA TRP A 548 -12.77 -0.58 10.85
C TRP A 548 -12.12 -1.90 10.42
N LEU A 549 -10.80 -1.91 10.34
CA LEU A 549 -10.00 -3.14 10.35
C LEU A 549 -9.17 -3.22 11.63
N ILE A 550 -9.02 -4.41 12.17
CA ILE A 550 -8.20 -4.66 13.35
C ILE A 550 -6.83 -5.15 12.89
N GLN A 551 -5.79 -4.34 13.10
CA GLN A 551 -4.42 -4.72 12.74
C GLN A 551 -3.71 -5.35 13.95
N LEU A 552 -3.13 -6.54 13.75
CA LEU A 552 -2.32 -7.25 14.74
C LEU A 552 -0.83 -7.10 14.41
N PRO A 553 -0.06 -6.37 15.22
CA PRO A 553 1.38 -6.25 15.03
C PRO A 553 2.13 -7.55 15.35
N ARG A 554 2.99 -8.00 14.43
CA ARG A 554 3.80 -9.23 14.53
C ARG A 554 4.98 -9.06 15.49
N LEU A 555 4.72 -8.75 16.76
CA LEU A 555 5.72 -8.32 17.75
C LEU A 555 5.91 -9.31 18.91
N TYR A 556 5.71 -10.62 18.69
CA TYR A 556 5.80 -11.64 19.75
C TYR A 556 7.14 -11.60 20.48
N ASN A 557 8.26 -11.45 19.75
CA ASN A 557 9.60 -11.43 20.35
C ASN A 557 9.75 -10.30 21.39
N ILE A 558 9.16 -9.12 21.14
CA ILE A 558 9.22 -7.99 22.07
C ILE A 558 8.44 -8.29 23.34
N TYR A 559 7.21 -8.80 23.22
CA TYR A 559 6.38 -9.14 24.38
C TYR A 559 6.94 -10.34 25.17
N LYS A 560 7.64 -11.24 24.49
CA LYS A 560 8.35 -12.38 25.07
C LYS A 560 9.61 -11.95 25.84
N GLU A 561 10.41 -11.04 25.30
CA GLU A 561 11.55 -10.41 25.99
C GLU A 561 11.10 -9.59 27.21
N MET A 562 9.97 -8.89 27.12
CA MET A 562 9.34 -8.18 28.24
C MET A 562 8.68 -9.09 29.29
N GLY A 563 8.61 -10.41 29.04
CA GLY A 563 7.95 -11.38 29.94
C GLY A 563 6.42 -11.24 30.03
N ILE A 564 5.79 -10.52 29.09
CA ILE A 564 4.34 -10.29 29.04
C ILE A 564 3.62 -11.55 28.51
N VAL A 565 4.24 -12.28 27.58
CA VAL A 565 3.71 -13.54 27.01
C VAL A 565 4.72 -14.68 27.19
N THR A 566 4.22 -15.89 27.44
CA THR A 566 5.06 -17.07 27.70
C THR A 566 5.31 -17.91 26.45
N SER A 567 4.34 -17.93 25.54
CA SER A 567 4.37 -18.65 24.25
C SER A 567 3.50 -17.92 23.22
N PHE A 568 3.61 -18.28 21.94
CA PHE A 568 2.77 -17.66 20.90
C PHE A 568 1.28 -17.92 21.11
N GLN A 569 0.93 -19.05 21.75
CA GLN A 569 -0.42 -19.37 22.22
C GLN A 569 -1.09 -18.18 22.92
N ASN A 570 -0.38 -17.47 23.79
CA ASN A 570 -0.96 -16.37 24.56
C ASN A 570 -1.40 -15.18 23.70
N ILE A 571 -0.80 -14.97 22.53
CA ILE A 571 -1.27 -13.95 21.58
C ILE A 571 -2.56 -14.42 20.91
N LEU A 572 -2.65 -15.71 20.53
CA LEU A 572 -3.87 -16.28 19.97
C LEU A 572 -5.02 -16.29 21.00
N ASP A 573 -4.73 -16.64 22.25
CA ASP A 573 -5.66 -16.58 23.38
C ASP A 573 -6.23 -15.16 23.52
N ASN A 574 -5.35 -14.15 23.63
CA ASN A 574 -5.71 -12.74 23.83
C ASN A 574 -6.48 -12.13 22.65
N ILE A 575 -6.24 -12.61 21.41
CA ILE A 575 -6.88 -12.08 20.19
C ILE A 575 -8.21 -12.78 19.89
N PHE A 576 -8.28 -14.11 20.00
CA PHE A 576 -9.42 -14.86 19.49
C PHE A 576 -10.45 -15.26 20.56
N LEU A 577 -10.04 -15.58 21.79
CA LEU A 577 -11.02 -16.04 22.80
C LEU A 577 -12.12 -15.00 23.08
N PRO A 578 -11.83 -13.68 23.27
CA PRO A 578 -12.88 -12.67 23.45
C PRO A 578 -13.86 -12.56 22.27
N LEU A 579 -13.41 -12.88 21.05
CA LEU A 579 -14.27 -12.89 19.86
C LEU A 579 -15.21 -14.10 19.83
N PHE A 580 -14.79 -15.26 20.35
CA PHE A 580 -15.67 -16.41 20.53
C PHE A 580 -16.61 -16.23 21.73
N GLU A 581 -16.12 -15.65 22.83
CA GLU A 581 -16.91 -15.33 24.04
C GLU A 581 -18.12 -14.44 23.68
N VAL A 582 -17.87 -13.28 23.06
CA VAL A 582 -18.95 -12.37 22.61
C VAL A 582 -19.84 -12.97 21.50
N THR A 583 -19.29 -13.85 20.66
CA THR A 583 -20.10 -14.49 19.59
C THR A 583 -21.06 -15.53 20.17
N VAL A 584 -20.65 -16.30 21.17
CA VAL A 584 -21.52 -17.28 21.84
C VAL A 584 -22.51 -16.57 22.77
N ASP A 585 -22.07 -15.52 23.47
CA ASP A 585 -22.81 -14.83 24.52
C ASP A 585 -22.66 -13.29 24.40
N PRO A 586 -23.44 -12.61 23.53
CA PRO A 586 -23.31 -11.17 23.30
C PRO A 586 -23.44 -10.30 24.57
N ASP A 587 -24.24 -10.73 25.54
CA ASP A 587 -24.42 -10.05 26.84
C ASP A 587 -23.14 -10.08 27.71
N SER A 588 -22.14 -10.93 27.40
CA SER A 588 -20.86 -10.94 28.11
C SER A 588 -19.93 -9.78 27.72
N HIS A 589 -19.99 -9.30 26.48
CA HIS A 589 -19.22 -8.15 26.00
C HIS A 589 -20.08 -7.26 25.08
N PRO A 590 -21.13 -6.59 25.59
CA PRO A 590 -22.15 -5.94 24.75
C PRO A 590 -21.59 -4.78 23.91
N GLN A 591 -20.65 -4.00 24.45
CA GLN A 591 -19.97 -2.94 23.69
C GLN A 591 -19.09 -3.51 22.56
N LEU A 592 -18.46 -4.68 22.78
CA LEU A 592 -17.68 -5.37 21.76
C LEU A 592 -18.58 -5.92 20.65
N HIS A 593 -19.74 -6.49 20.97
CA HIS A 593 -20.71 -6.94 19.96
C HIS A 593 -21.17 -5.79 19.06
N VAL A 594 -21.46 -4.63 19.66
CA VAL A 594 -21.80 -3.40 18.94
C VAL A 594 -20.64 -2.94 18.05
N PHE A 595 -19.40 -2.92 18.55
CA PHE A 595 -18.23 -2.54 17.76
C PHE A 595 -17.97 -3.51 16.58
N LEU A 596 -18.12 -4.81 16.78
CA LEU A 596 -17.98 -5.84 15.74
C LEU A 596 -19.03 -5.74 14.63
N LYS A 597 -20.10 -4.95 14.80
CA LYS A 597 -21.03 -4.60 13.70
C LYS A 597 -20.42 -3.58 12.72
N GLN A 598 -19.29 -2.95 13.05
CA GLN A 598 -18.52 -2.00 12.21
C GLN A 598 -17.12 -2.49 11.82
N VAL A 599 -16.65 -3.60 12.38
CA VAL A 599 -15.38 -4.25 12.02
C VAL A 599 -15.60 -5.14 10.79
N VAL A 600 -14.82 -4.92 9.73
CA VAL A 600 -14.97 -5.62 8.44
C VAL A 600 -13.78 -6.52 8.08
N GLY A 601 -12.67 -6.44 8.82
CA GLY A 601 -11.50 -7.25 8.55
C GLY A 601 -10.42 -7.25 9.62
N LEU A 602 -9.51 -8.19 9.49
CA LEU A 602 -8.29 -8.33 10.32
C LEU A 602 -7.07 -8.24 9.41
N ASP A 603 -6.08 -7.46 9.85
CA ASP A 603 -4.83 -7.16 9.16
C ASP A 603 -3.63 -7.65 10.01
N LEU A 604 -2.50 -7.94 9.37
CA LEU A 604 -1.25 -8.37 10.00
C LEU A 604 -0.14 -7.41 9.59
N VAL A 605 0.47 -6.73 10.57
CA VAL A 605 1.41 -5.63 10.32
C VAL A 605 2.72 -5.83 11.07
N ASP A 606 3.83 -5.38 10.49
CA ASP A 606 5.16 -5.09 11.06
C ASP A 606 6.12 -4.99 9.86
N ASP A 607 7.32 -4.46 10.05
CA ASP A 607 8.41 -4.44 9.08
C ASP A 607 8.59 -5.81 8.38
N GLU A 608 8.17 -5.91 7.12
CA GLU A 608 8.36 -7.11 6.32
C GLU A 608 9.83 -7.35 5.95
N SER A 609 10.69 -6.32 6.00
CA SER A 609 12.11 -6.46 5.64
C SER A 609 12.97 -7.19 6.69
N LYS A 610 12.42 -7.40 7.90
CA LYS A 610 13.07 -8.19 8.98
C LYS A 610 13.32 -9.64 8.52
N PRO A 611 14.57 -10.15 8.57
CA PRO A 611 14.87 -11.53 8.22
C PRO A 611 14.15 -12.53 9.15
N GLU A 612 13.32 -13.38 8.57
CA GLU A 612 12.65 -14.48 9.26
C GLU A 612 13.08 -15.85 8.72
N ARG A 613 12.87 -16.90 9.52
CA ARG A 613 13.13 -18.28 9.11
C ARG A 613 11.85 -18.84 8.49
N ARG A 614 11.85 -19.06 7.17
CA ARG A 614 10.71 -19.68 6.46
C ARG A 614 10.28 -20.97 7.19
N PRO A 615 8.97 -21.20 7.36
CA PRO A 615 8.48 -22.37 8.08
C PRO A 615 8.86 -23.66 7.36
N THR A 616 9.03 -24.76 8.11
CA THR A 616 9.09 -26.11 7.55
C THR A 616 7.67 -26.69 7.45
N LYS A 617 7.52 -27.92 6.94
CA LYS A 617 6.23 -28.64 6.98
C LYS A 617 5.77 -29.02 8.40
N HIS A 618 6.72 -29.17 9.33
CA HIS A 618 6.46 -29.60 10.70
C HIS A 618 6.95 -28.52 11.66
N MET A 619 6.13 -27.48 11.81
CA MET A 619 6.37 -26.39 12.74
C MET A 619 5.86 -26.75 14.15
N PRO A 620 6.51 -26.27 15.23
CA PRO A 620 5.98 -26.42 16.59
C PRO A 620 4.60 -25.77 16.74
N THR A 621 3.75 -26.31 17.61
CA THR A 621 2.43 -25.72 17.88
C THR A 621 2.57 -24.42 18.69
N PRO A 622 1.58 -23.50 18.73
CA PRO A 622 1.73 -22.18 19.35
C PRO A 622 2.09 -22.21 20.84
N ALA A 623 1.64 -23.25 21.56
CA ALA A 623 2.02 -23.48 22.96
C ALA A 623 3.48 -23.98 23.10
N GLN A 624 4.00 -24.68 22.10
CA GLN A 624 5.40 -25.11 22.02
C GLN A 624 6.33 -23.97 21.58
N TRP A 625 5.82 -22.96 20.85
CA TRP A 625 6.58 -21.76 20.46
C TRP A 625 6.86 -20.86 21.66
N THR A 626 7.85 -21.27 22.45
CA THR A 626 8.30 -20.67 23.72
C THR A 626 9.68 -20.01 23.60
N ASN A 627 10.29 -20.06 22.42
CA ASN A 627 11.59 -19.43 22.13
C ASN A 627 11.44 -17.89 22.00
N ILE A 628 12.57 -17.18 21.90
CA ILE A 628 12.60 -15.70 21.81
C ILE A 628 12.35 -15.15 20.39
N PHE A 629 12.45 -15.97 19.35
CA PHE A 629 12.33 -15.51 17.97
C PHE A 629 10.86 -15.29 17.61
N ASN A 630 10.63 -14.29 16.76
CA ASN A 630 9.33 -14.05 16.16
C ASN A 630 8.95 -15.24 15.26
N PRO A 631 7.71 -15.76 15.31
CA PRO A 631 7.22 -16.65 14.27
C PRO A 631 7.28 -15.98 12.89
N ALA A 632 7.50 -16.77 11.84
CA ALA A 632 7.47 -16.26 10.46
C ALA A 632 6.07 -15.72 10.10
N PHE A 633 6.00 -14.77 9.17
CA PHE A 633 4.76 -14.22 8.64
C PHE A 633 3.76 -15.32 8.23
N SER A 634 4.23 -16.32 7.49
CA SER A 634 3.42 -17.46 7.04
C SER A 634 2.85 -18.31 8.20
N TYR A 635 3.44 -18.26 9.40
CA TYR A 635 2.91 -18.89 10.61
C TYR A 635 1.84 -18.01 11.29
N TYR A 636 2.06 -16.70 11.38
CA TYR A 636 1.02 -15.74 11.79
C TYR A 636 -0.22 -15.83 10.91
N VAL A 637 -0.04 -15.86 9.58
CA VAL A 637 -1.12 -15.99 8.59
C VAL A 637 -1.95 -17.24 8.86
N TYR A 638 -1.34 -18.42 9.03
CA TYR A 638 -2.10 -19.65 9.26
C TYR A 638 -2.98 -19.60 10.51
N TYR A 639 -2.44 -19.25 11.69
CA TYR A 639 -3.24 -19.27 12.92
C TYR A 639 -4.29 -18.15 12.94
N CYS A 640 -4.03 -17.01 12.31
CA CYS A 640 -5.05 -15.98 12.17
C CYS A 640 -6.15 -16.40 11.18
N TYR A 641 -5.77 -17.02 10.05
CA TYR A 641 -6.70 -17.62 9.10
C TYR A 641 -7.60 -18.68 9.75
N ALA A 642 -7.03 -19.67 10.43
CA ALA A 642 -7.77 -20.82 10.96
C ALA A 642 -8.80 -20.40 12.03
N ASN A 643 -8.41 -19.48 12.93
CA ASN A 643 -9.33 -18.94 13.94
C ASN A 643 -10.39 -18.00 13.32
N LEU A 644 -10.05 -17.18 12.32
CA LEU A 644 -11.04 -16.38 11.59
C LEU A 644 -12.02 -17.26 10.80
N TYR A 645 -11.58 -18.38 10.24
CA TYR A 645 -12.44 -19.31 9.51
C TYR A 645 -13.51 -19.91 10.43
N THR A 646 -13.11 -20.47 11.57
CA THR A 646 -14.06 -21.09 12.53
C THR A 646 -14.92 -20.04 13.25
N LEU A 647 -14.37 -18.85 13.53
CA LEU A 647 -15.13 -17.71 14.04
C LEU A 647 -16.18 -17.24 13.03
N ASN A 648 -15.80 -17.05 11.77
CA ASN A 648 -16.72 -16.56 10.74
C ASN A 648 -17.84 -17.56 10.43
N LYS A 649 -17.57 -18.89 10.44
CA LYS A 649 -18.66 -19.88 10.30
C LYS A 649 -19.61 -19.89 11.50
N LEU A 650 -19.13 -19.66 12.73
CA LEU A 650 -20.00 -19.48 13.90
C LEU A 650 -20.78 -18.15 13.87
N ARG A 651 -20.15 -17.04 13.45
CA ARG A 651 -20.82 -15.75 13.31
C ARG A 651 -21.86 -15.79 12.21
N GLU A 652 -21.56 -16.43 11.09
CA GLU A 652 -22.51 -16.69 10.00
C GLU A 652 -23.70 -17.54 10.47
N SER A 653 -23.49 -18.65 11.20
CA SER A 653 -24.59 -19.49 11.68
C SER A 653 -25.50 -18.79 12.69
N LYS A 654 -25.02 -17.72 13.35
CA LYS A 654 -25.80 -16.82 14.22
C LYS A 654 -26.30 -15.55 13.51
N GLY A 655 -26.11 -15.39 12.20
CA GLY A 655 -26.53 -14.22 11.43
C GLY A 655 -25.77 -12.92 11.74
N MET A 656 -24.60 -13.02 12.37
CA MET A 656 -23.73 -11.90 12.76
C MET A 656 -22.77 -11.50 11.63
N THR A 657 -22.14 -10.32 11.76
CA THR A 657 -21.10 -9.82 10.83
C THR A 657 -19.87 -10.71 10.78
N THR A 658 -19.31 -10.96 9.60
CA THR A 658 -18.04 -11.68 9.41
C THR A 658 -16.84 -10.73 9.29
N ILE A 659 -15.63 -11.24 9.51
CA ILE A 659 -14.38 -10.46 9.54
C ILE A 659 -13.41 -11.04 8.50
N LYS A 660 -13.14 -10.31 7.42
CA LYS A 660 -12.27 -10.79 6.32
C LYS A 660 -10.78 -10.68 6.66
N LEU A 661 -10.00 -11.72 6.40
CA LEU A 661 -8.53 -11.65 6.47
C LEU A 661 -7.99 -10.81 5.31
N ARG A 662 -7.40 -9.65 5.63
CA ARG A 662 -6.87 -8.65 4.70
C ARG A 662 -5.52 -8.09 5.18
N PRO A 663 -4.44 -8.89 5.16
CA PRO A 663 -3.14 -8.53 5.72
C PRO A 663 -2.32 -7.62 4.79
N HIS A 664 -1.32 -6.92 5.34
CA HIS A 664 -0.17 -6.47 4.57
C HIS A 664 0.57 -7.69 4.03
N SER A 665 0.99 -7.64 2.76
CA SER A 665 1.82 -8.71 2.21
C SER A 665 2.66 -8.26 1.02
N GLY A 666 3.97 -8.43 1.14
CA GLY A 666 4.90 -8.27 0.03
C GLY A 666 5.09 -6.81 -0.41
N GLU A 667 5.02 -5.86 0.52
CA GLU A 667 5.69 -4.58 0.34
C GLU A 667 7.22 -4.79 0.29
N ALA A 668 7.73 -5.50 1.28
CA ALA A 668 9.12 -5.91 1.42
C ALA A 668 9.18 -7.41 1.73
N GLY A 669 10.19 -7.87 2.47
CA GLY A 669 10.31 -9.27 2.85
C GLY A 669 10.50 -10.25 1.70
N ASP A 670 10.06 -11.48 1.96
CA ASP A 670 10.35 -12.66 1.16
C ASP A 670 9.12 -13.11 0.34
N ILE A 671 9.32 -13.93 -0.69
CA ILE A 671 8.25 -14.22 -1.66
C ILE A 671 7.16 -15.18 -1.12
N ASP A 672 7.40 -15.87 -0.01
CA ASP A 672 6.41 -16.78 0.59
C ASP A 672 5.27 -16.06 1.29
N HIS A 673 5.45 -14.78 1.65
CA HIS A 673 4.37 -13.94 2.21
C HIS A 673 3.18 -13.87 1.26
N LEU A 674 3.47 -13.66 -0.04
CA LEU A 674 2.49 -13.62 -1.12
C LEU A 674 1.99 -15.02 -1.53
N ALA A 675 2.71 -16.10 -1.22
CA ALA A 675 2.21 -17.46 -1.42
C ALA A 675 1.24 -17.87 -0.30
N ALA A 676 1.52 -17.48 0.95
CA ALA A 676 0.67 -17.73 2.11
C ALA A 676 -0.64 -16.93 2.03
N THR A 677 -0.58 -15.66 1.63
CA THR A 677 -1.79 -14.83 1.46
C THR A 677 -2.57 -15.14 0.18
N PHE A 678 -1.92 -15.63 -0.87
CA PHE A 678 -2.62 -16.25 -2.00
C PHE A 678 -3.52 -17.43 -1.57
N LEU A 679 -3.11 -18.23 -0.58
CA LEU A 679 -3.98 -19.31 -0.06
C LEU A 679 -5.15 -18.76 0.78
N THR A 680 -4.92 -17.82 1.70
CA THR A 680 -5.85 -17.55 2.81
C THR A 680 -6.52 -16.17 2.83
N ALA A 681 -5.95 -15.15 2.17
CA ALA A 681 -6.42 -13.78 2.27
C ALA A 681 -7.47 -13.43 1.21
N HIS A 682 -8.40 -12.53 1.54
CA HIS A 682 -9.40 -12.03 0.59
C HIS A 682 -8.78 -11.00 -0.36
N ASN A 683 -8.14 -9.98 0.24
CA ASN A 683 -7.37 -8.92 -0.40
C ASN A 683 -6.05 -8.76 0.39
N ILE A 684 -5.06 -8.06 -0.15
CA ILE A 684 -3.85 -7.65 0.58
C ILE A 684 -3.56 -6.16 0.43
N ALA A 685 -2.82 -5.59 1.37
CA ALA A 685 -2.15 -4.32 1.17
C ALA A 685 -0.77 -4.51 0.47
N HIS A 686 -0.34 -3.50 -0.26
CA HIS A 686 0.93 -3.36 -0.99
C HIS A 686 1.13 -4.32 -2.18
N GLY A 687 1.43 -5.61 -1.97
CA GLY A 687 1.63 -6.58 -3.06
C GLY A 687 2.79 -6.29 -4.05
N ILE A 688 3.68 -5.33 -3.73
CA ILE A 688 4.76 -4.84 -4.62
C ILE A 688 5.61 -6.01 -5.15
N ASN A 689 5.94 -6.97 -4.30
CA ASN A 689 6.80 -8.11 -4.60
C ASN A 689 6.21 -9.10 -5.61
N LEU A 690 4.93 -8.99 -6.00
CA LEU A 690 4.39 -9.73 -7.14
C LEU A 690 5.21 -9.45 -8.42
N ARG A 691 5.84 -8.27 -8.53
CA ARG A 691 6.81 -7.93 -9.60
C ARG A 691 8.00 -8.89 -9.73
N LYS A 692 8.32 -9.66 -8.68
CA LYS A 692 9.44 -10.62 -8.61
C LYS A 692 9.02 -12.05 -8.99
N SER A 693 7.72 -12.34 -9.04
CA SER A 693 7.18 -13.67 -9.30
C SER A 693 6.05 -13.60 -10.34
N PRO A 694 6.34 -13.85 -11.63
CA PRO A 694 5.32 -13.90 -12.68
C PRO A 694 4.21 -14.91 -12.37
N VAL A 695 4.55 -16.02 -11.71
CA VAL A 695 3.59 -17.07 -11.35
C VAL A 695 2.58 -16.56 -10.31
N LEU A 696 3.03 -15.92 -9.23
CA LEU A 696 2.10 -15.32 -8.28
C LEU A 696 1.33 -14.15 -8.90
N GLN A 697 1.99 -13.28 -9.68
CA GLN A 697 1.29 -12.17 -10.34
C GLN A 697 0.17 -12.66 -11.27
N TYR A 698 0.37 -13.78 -11.99
CA TYR A 698 -0.64 -14.38 -12.86
C TYR A 698 -1.74 -15.10 -12.05
N LEU A 699 -1.40 -15.79 -10.96
CA LEU A 699 -2.38 -16.40 -10.05
C LEU A 699 -3.27 -15.35 -9.35
N TYR A 700 -2.70 -14.22 -8.90
CA TYR A 700 -3.46 -13.07 -8.37
C TYR A 700 -4.37 -12.44 -9.41
N TYR A 701 -3.94 -12.38 -10.68
CA TYR A 701 -4.76 -11.92 -11.80
C TYR A 701 -5.93 -12.88 -12.08
N LEU A 702 -5.69 -14.19 -12.19
CA LEU A 702 -6.73 -15.19 -12.46
C LEU A 702 -7.77 -15.24 -11.33
N ALA A 703 -7.31 -15.22 -10.07
CA ALA A 703 -8.18 -15.19 -8.89
C ALA A 703 -8.73 -13.79 -8.54
N GLN A 704 -8.39 -12.74 -9.31
CA GLN A 704 -8.83 -11.34 -9.13
C GLN A 704 -8.68 -10.78 -7.71
N ILE A 705 -7.61 -11.18 -7.00
CA ILE A 705 -7.32 -10.80 -5.61
C ILE A 705 -7.07 -9.29 -5.52
N GLY A 706 -7.76 -8.61 -4.60
CA GLY A 706 -7.62 -7.16 -4.43
C GLY A 706 -6.26 -6.75 -3.85
N LEU A 707 -5.63 -5.77 -4.49
CA LEU A 707 -4.41 -5.11 -4.05
C LEU A 707 -4.72 -3.65 -3.67
N ALA A 708 -4.64 -3.32 -2.38
CA ALA A 708 -4.69 -1.95 -1.88
C ALA A 708 -3.27 -1.38 -1.84
N MET A 709 -2.95 -0.45 -2.74
CA MET A 709 -1.58 0.03 -2.95
C MET A 709 -1.45 1.51 -2.60
N SER A 710 -0.40 1.86 -1.85
CA SER A 710 -0.10 3.23 -1.42
C SER A 710 1.22 3.76 -2.00
N PRO A 711 1.29 4.12 -3.30
CA PRO A 711 2.51 4.49 -4.01
C PRO A 711 3.38 5.58 -3.36
N LEU A 712 2.79 6.64 -2.79
CA LEU A 712 3.56 7.67 -2.08
C LEU A 712 4.21 7.15 -0.78
N SER A 713 3.55 6.24 -0.05
CA SER A 713 4.16 5.54 1.09
C SER A 713 5.35 4.68 0.65
N ASN A 714 5.14 3.85 -0.37
CA ASN A 714 6.18 2.95 -0.86
C ASN A 714 7.41 3.74 -1.36
N ASN A 715 7.20 4.93 -1.94
CA ASN A 715 8.26 5.86 -2.35
C ASN A 715 9.07 6.42 -1.17
N SER A 716 8.45 6.65 -0.01
CA SER A 716 9.12 7.14 1.20
C SER A 716 9.89 6.05 1.96
N LEU A 717 9.55 4.77 1.74
CA LEU A 717 10.06 3.64 2.52
C LEU A 717 10.92 2.63 1.72
N PHE A 718 10.50 2.19 0.53
CA PHE A 718 11.04 0.97 -0.09
C PHE A 718 11.34 1.05 -1.59
N LEU A 719 10.70 1.93 -2.36
CA LEU A 719 10.73 1.86 -3.82
C LEU A 719 10.34 3.19 -4.50
N ASP A 720 11.30 3.80 -5.20
CA ASP A 720 11.11 5.03 -6.00
C ASP A 720 9.80 5.04 -6.81
N TYR A 721 9.03 6.13 -6.77
CA TYR A 721 7.68 6.21 -7.34
C TYR A 721 7.60 5.77 -8.82
N HIS A 722 8.56 6.19 -9.66
CA HIS A 722 8.63 5.80 -11.07
C HIS A 722 8.92 4.30 -11.31
N ARG A 723 9.34 3.57 -10.28
CA ARG A 723 9.60 2.12 -10.30
C ARG A 723 8.50 1.32 -9.60
N ASN A 724 7.49 1.97 -9.00
CA ASN A 724 6.34 1.29 -8.40
C ASN A 724 5.61 0.44 -9.46
N PRO A 725 5.21 -0.82 -9.17
CA PRO A 725 4.58 -1.68 -10.16
C PRO A 725 3.09 -1.42 -10.39
N PHE A 726 2.43 -0.51 -9.63
CA PHE A 726 1.01 -0.18 -9.78
C PHE A 726 0.54 0.01 -11.24
N PRO A 727 1.14 0.89 -12.07
CA PRO A 727 0.67 1.09 -13.45
C PRO A 727 0.78 -0.19 -14.29
N MET A 728 1.83 -0.99 -14.10
CA MET A 728 1.98 -2.29 -14.77
C MET A 728 0.92 -3.31 -14.30
N PHE A 729 0.57 -3.31 -13.01
CA PHE A 729 -0.52 -4.16 -12.48
C PHE A 729 -1.89 -3.73 -13.04
N PHE A 730 -2.15 -2.41 -13.11
CA PHE A 730 -3.36 -1.84 -13.69
C PHE A 730 -3.49 -2.13 -15.20
N LEU A 731 -2.41 -1.97 -15.98
CA LEU A 731 -2.42 -2.28 -17.41
C LEU A 731 -2.78 -3.77 -17.65
N ARG A 732 -2.20 -4.68 -16.84
CA ARG A 732 -2.44 -6.13 -16.91
C ARG A 732 -3.82 -6.57 -16.39
N GLY A 733 -4.61 -5.68 -15.78
CA GLY A 733 -5.95 -6.01 -15.26
C GLY A 733 -5.94 -6.77 -13.94
N LEU A 734 -4.91 -6.60 -13.10
CA LEU A 734 -5.00 -7.00 -11.70
C LEU A 734 -5.98 -6.06 -10.97
N ASN A 735 -6.69 -6.60 -9.99
CA ASN A 735 -7.66 -5.87 -9.17
C ASN A 735 -6.92 -4.90 -8.21
N VAL A 736 -6.53 -3.73 -8.70
CA VAL A 736 -5.81 -2.70 -7.92
C VAL A 736 -6.72 -1.57 -7.45
N SER A 737 -6.44 -1.06 -6.25
CA SER A 737 -6.96 0.21 -5.72
C SER A 737 -5.82 1.08 -5.20
N LEU A 738 -6.02 2.41 -5.19
CA LEU A 738 -5.10 3.39 -4.60
C LEU A 738 -5.57 3.77 -3.19
N SER A 739 -4.60 3.91 -2.28
CA SER A 739 -4.79 4.13 -0.84
C SER A 739 -3.68 5.00 -0.24
N THR A 740 -3.84 5.51 0.98
CA THR A 740 -2.94 6.56 1.53
C THR A 740 -1.91 6.11 2.57
N ASP A 741 -2.10 4.97 3.22
CA ASP A 741 -1.22 4.45 4.29
C ASP A 741 -1.21 5.34 5.55
N ASP A 742 -0.32 6.34 5.59
CA ASP A 742 -0.13 7.29 6.69
C ASP A 742 -0.22 8.75 6.19
N PRO A 743 -1.43 9.31 5.99
CA PRO A 743 -1.63 10.72 5.60
C PRO A 743 -0.87 11.75 6.44
N LEU A 744 -0.71 11.49 7.75
CA LEU A 744 0.09 12.31 8.66
C LEU A 744 1.56 12.37 8.24
N GLN A 745 2.12 11.27 7.76
CA GLN A 745 3.54 11.18 7.44
C GLN A 745 3.84 11.53 5.99
N ILE A 746 2.90 11.32 5.07
CA ILE A 746 3.16 11.30 3.62
C ILE A 746 2.55 12.51 2.88
N HIS A 747 1.29 12.83 3.13
CA HIS A 747 0.48 13.72 2.28
C HIS A 747 0.52 15.18 2.73
N LEU A 748 0.49 16.11 1.77
CA LEU A 748 0.61 17.55 2.03
C LEU A 748 -0.75 18.28 1.97
N THR A 749 -1.73 17.76 1.24
CA THR A 749 -3.05 18.36 1.06
C THR A 749 -4.04 17.98 2.16
N LYS A 750 -5.24 18.57 2.11
CA LYS A 750 -6.37 18.19 2.99
C LYS A 750 -7.04 16.87 2.59
N GLU A 751 -6.86 16.43 1.36
CA GLU A 751 -7.60 15.31 0.76
C GLU A 751 -6.59 14.27 0.28
N PRO A 752 -5.97 13.51 1.21
CA PRO A 752 -4.79 12.69 0.91
C PRO A 752 -5.07 11.63 -0.17
N LEU A 753 -6.28 11.06 -0.18
CA LEU A 753 -6.69 10.12 -1.22
C LEU A 753 -6.81 10.78 -2.60
N VAL A 754 -7.28 12.03 -2.67
CA VAL A 754 -7.35 12.78 -3.93
C VAL A 754 -5.95 13.16 -4.42
N GLU A 755 -5.02 13.48 -3.51
CA GLU A 755 -3.61 13.72 -3.79
C GLU A 755 -2.92 12.47 -4.37
N GLU A 756 -3.13 11.29 -3.78
CA GLU A 756 -2.61 10.01 -4.28
C GLU A 756 -3.04 9.74 -5.74
N TYR A 757 -4.34 9.86 -6.01
CA TYR A 757 -4.89 9.70 -7.37
C TYR A 757 -4.40 10.79 -8.33
N SER A 758 -4.23 12.03 -7.86
CA SER A 758 -3.80 13.16 -8.71
C SER A 758 -2.32 13.04 -9.12
N ILE A 759 -1.46 12.57 -8.22
CA ILE A 759 -0.05 12.33 -8.52
C ILE A 759 0.09 11.07 -9.39
N ALA A 760 -0.66 10.00 -9.11
CA ALA A 760 -0.72 8.81 -9.96
C ALA A 760 -1.17 9.15 -11.40
N ALA A 761 -2.21 9.97 -11.55
CA ALA A 761 -2.67 10.46 -12.84
C ALA A 761 -1.59 11.27 -13.58
N SER A 762 -0.95 12.21 -12.90
CA SER A 762 0.04 13.10 -13.48
C SER A 762 1.32 12.37 -13.91
N VAL A 763 1.79 11.42 -13.10
CA VAL A 763 3.07 10.72 -13.32
C VAL A 763 2.93 9.53 -14.26
N TRP A 764 1.81 8.78 -14.19
CA TRP A 764 1.58 7.60 -15.03
C TRP A 764 0.62 7.85 -16.20
N LYS A 765 0.11 9.08 -16.35
CA LYS A 765 -0.77 9.52 -17.44
C LYS A 765 -2.12 8.80 -17.49
N LEU A 766 -2.68 8.53 -16.32
CA LEU A 766 -4.01 7.89 -16.19
C LEU A 766 -5.10 8.87 -16.63
N SER A 767 -6.05 8.38 -17.43
CA SER A 767 -7.23 9.13 -17.88
C SER A 767 -8.33 9.15 -16.81
N SER A 768 -9.35 9.98 -17.03
CA SER A 768 -10.59 9.96 -16.23
C SER A 768 -11.26 8.57 -16.21
N CYS A 769 -11.17 7.80 -17.30
CA CYS A 769 -11.66 6.42 -17.37
C CYS A 769 -10.90 5.52 -16.38
N ASP A 770 -9.57 5.57 -16.40
CA ASP A 770 -8.70 4.76 -15.55
C ASP A 770 -8.89 5.09 -14.06
N LEU A 771 -8.95 6.38 -13.72
CA LEU A 771 -9.15 6.84 -12.34
C LEU A 771 -10.54 6.46 -11.80
N CYS A 772 -11.56 6.40 -12.67
CA CYS A 772 -12.89 5.91 -12.30
C CYS A 772 -12.91 4.38 -12.18
N GLU A 773 -12.14 3.64 -12.98
CA GLU A 773 -11.97 2.18 -12.84
C GLU A 773 -11.31 1.83 -11.49
N ILE A 774 -10.21 2.51 -11.14
CA ILE A 774 -9.50 2.34 -9.86
C ILE A 774 -10.43 2.70 -8.67
N ALA A 775 -11.20 3.79 -8.78
CA ALA A 775 -12.19 4.17 -7.78
C ALA A 775 -13.32 3.13 -7.64
N ARG A 776 -13.86 2.61 -8.74
CA ARG A 776 -14.85 1.51 -8.76
C ARG A 776 -14.28 0.27 -8.05
N ASN A 777 -13.05 -0.12 -8.36
CA ASN A 777 -12.39 -1.28 -7.76
C ASN A 777 -12.17 -1.11 -6.24
N SER A 778 -11.87 0.10 -5.76
CA SER A 778 -11.79 0.38 -4.31
C SER A 778 -13.11 0.08 -3.59
N VAL A 779 -14.27 0.38 -4.20
CA VAL A 779 -15.59 0.03 -3.63
C VAL A 779 -15.81 -1.49 -3.62
N TYR A 780 -15.41 -2.21 -4.67
CA TYR A 780 -15.49 -3.68 -4.68
C TYR A 780 -14.65 -4.31 -3.55
N GLN A 781 -13.39 -3.91 -3.41
CA GLN A 781 -12.45 -4.44 -2.39
C GLN A 781 -12.87 -4.12 -0.95
N SER A 782 -13.65 -3.05 -0.74
CA SER A 782 -14.05 -2.59 0.59
C SER A 782 -15.01 -3.52 1.34
N GLY A 783 -15.06 -3.38 2.66
CA GLY A 783 -15.97 -4.11 3.55
C GLY A 783 -17.37 -3.49 3.71
N PHE A 784 -17.68 -2.37 3.04
CA PHE A 784 -18.97 -1.70 3.20
C PHE A 784 -20.17 -2.57 2.77
N SER A 785 -21.31 -2.38 3.43
CA SER A 785 -22.51 -3.21 3.25
C SER A 785 -23.04 -3.23 1.81
N HIS A 786 -23.72 -4.32 1.43
CA HIS A 786 -24.40 -4.48 0.14
C HIS A 786 -25.26 -3.26 -0.25
N ALA A 787 -26.04 -2.74 0.70
CA ALA A 787 -26.91 -1.59 0.47
C ALA A 787 -26.14 -0.30 0.11
N LEU A 788 -24.95 -0.10 0.69
CA LEU A 788 -24.07 1.01 0.34
C LEU A 788 -23.38 0.78 -1.02
N LYS A 789 -22.82 -0.41 -1.27
CA LYS A 789 -22.23 -0.77 -2.57
C LYS A 789 -23.25 -0.58 -3.71
N SER A 790 -24.47 -1.11 -3.58
CA SER A 790 -25.54 -0.91 -4.57
C SER A 790 -25.94 0.55 -4.78
N HIS A 791 -25.90 1.39 -3.73
CA HIS A 791 -26.14 2.83 -3.86
C HIS A 791 -24.96 3.57 -4.51
N TRP A 792 -23.71 3.12 -4.32
CA TRP A 792 -22.52 3.82 -4.83
C TRP A 792 -22.13 3.47 -6.25
N ILE A 793 -22.26 2.20 -6.66
CA ILE A 793 -21.72 1.68 -7.95
C ILE A 793 -22.76 0.98 -8.84
N GLY A 794 -24.02 0.88 -8.41
CA GLY A 794 -25.13 0.33 -9.20
C GLY A 794 -25.80 -0.86 -8.54
N LYS A 795 -27.13 -1.02 -8.71
CA LYS A 795 -27.90 -2.07 -8.02
C LYS A 795 -27.33 -3.47 -8.24
N GLU A 796 -26.99 -3.78 -9.48
CA GLU A 796 -26.57 -5.11 -9.94
C GLU A 796 -25.05 -5.33 -9.89
N TYR A 797 -24.30 -4.53 -9.10
CA TYR A 797 -22.82 -4.61 -9.03
C TYR A 797 -22.27 -6.02 -8.73
N PHE A 798 -23.08 -6.90 -8.15
CA PHE A 798 -22.72 -8.28 -7.85
C PHE A 798 -22.62 -9.19 -9.08
N LYS A 799 -23.20 -8.79 -10.23
CA LYS A 799 -22.97 -9.45 -11.52
C LYS A 799 -21.52 -9.24 -11.99
N ARG A 800 -20.95 -10.22 -12.67
CA ARG A 800 -19.64 -10.12 -13.31
C ARG A 800 -19.75 -9.44 -14.68
N GLY A 801 -18.73 -8.65 -15.04
CA GLY A 801 -18.62 -8.04 -16.38
C GLY A 801 -19.39 -6.72 -16.53
N PRO A 802 -19.74 -6.33 -17.78
CA PRO A 802 -20.33 -5.02 -18.08
C PRO A 802 -21.76 -4.85 -17.50
N ASP A 803 -22.48 -5.95 -17.30
CA ASP A 803 -23.83 -5.98 -16.67
C ASP A 803 -23.77 -5.61 -15.19
N GLY A 804 -22.61 -5.79 -14.55
CA GLY A 804 -22.34 -5.38 -13.16
C GLY A 804 -21.95 -3.91 -13.01
N ASN A 805 -22.41 -3.04 -13.91
CA ASN A 805 -22.02 -1.63 -13.94
C ASN A 805 -23.23 -0.70 -14.14
N ASP A 806 -23.18 0.47 -13.52
CA ASP A 806 -24.07 1.59 -13.81
C ASP A 806 -23.16 2.79 -14.08
N ILE A 807 -23.00 3.18 -15.36
CA ILE A 807 -22.12 4.30 -15.74
C ILE A 807 -22.54 5.62 -15.08
N HIS A 808 -23.84 5.81 -14.77
CA HIS A 808 -24.35 6.97 -14.04
C HIS A 808 -24.06 6.92 -12.52
N ARG A 809 -23.39 5.86 -12.04
CA ARG A 809 -22.83 5.71 -10.69
C ARG A 809 -21.30 5.68 -10.70
N THR A 810 -20.70 4.88 -11.59
CA THR A 810 -19.27 4.56 -11.61
C THR A 810 -18.44 5.46 -12.52
N ASN A 811 -19.07 6.13 -13.50
CA ASN A 811 -18.39 6.80 -14.62
C ASN A 811 -17.38 5.91 -15.39
N VAL A 812 -17.50 4.58 -15.28
CA VAL A 812 -16.68 3.65 -16.06
C VAL A 812 -17.48 3.21 -17.29
N PRO A 813 -17.00 3.46 -18.51
CA PRO A 813 -17.62 2.98 -19.75
C PRO A 813 -17.85 1.46 -19.73
N HIS A 814 -19.02 1.00 -20.16
CA HIS A 814 -19.32 -0.44 -20.23
C HIS A 814 -18.29 -1.18 -21.10
N ILE A 815 -17.83 -0.58 -22.19
CA ILE A 815 -16.76 -1.10 -23.06
C ILE A 815 -15.41 -1.34 -22.36
N ARG A 816 -15.07 -0.58 -21.32
CA ARG A 816 -13.84 -0.83 -20.53
C ARG A 816 -13.98 -2.14 -19.77
N LEU A 817 -15.14 -2.36 -19.16
CA LEU A 817 -15.43 -3.54 -18.35
C LEU A 817 -15.74 -4.77 -19.20
N GLU A 818 -16.35 -4.59 -20.37
CA GLU A 818 -16.50 -5.64 -21.40
C GLU A 818 -15.12 -6.12 -21.87
N PHE A 819 -14.17 -5.21 -22.15
CA PHE A 819 -12.80 -5.59 -22.46
C PHE A 819 -12.13 -6.37 -21.31
N ARG A 820 -12.19 -5.85 -20.06
CA ARG A 820 -11.57 -6.50 -18.89
C ARG A 820 -12.12 -7.91 -18.67
N ASP A 821 -13.45 -8.07 -18.68
CA ASP A 821 -14.11 -9.36 -18.48
C ASP A 821 -13.88 -10.31 -19.65
N MET A 822 -13.98 -9.84 -20.91
CA MET A 822 -13.68 -10.65 -22.09
C MET A 822 -12.26 -11.23 -22.03
N ILE A 823 -11.26 -10.42 -21.69
CA ILE A 823 -9.87 -10.89 -21.61
C ILE A 823 -9.66 -11.82 -20.41
N TRP A 824 -10.22 -11.51 -19.23
CA TRP A 824 -10.14 -12.42 -18.07
C TRP A 824 -10.82 -13.76 -18.34
N ARG A 825 -12.00 -13.79 -18.98
CA ARG A 825 -12.66 -15.02 -19.41
C ARG A 825 -11.85 -15.80 -20.45
N GLN A 826 -11.16 -15.12 -21.37
CA GLN A 826 -10.24 -15.77 -22.32
C GLN A 826 -9.06 -16.44 -21.62
N GLU A 827 -8.38 -15.74 -20.70
CA GLU A 827 -7.26 -16.33 -19.95
C GLU A 827 -7.73 -17.48 -19.04
N MET A 828 -8.89 -17.35 -18.39
CA MET A 828 -9.50 -18.44 -17.61
C MET A 828 -9.80 -19.67 -18.49
N GLN A 829 -10.47 -19.51 -19.63
CA GLN A 829 -10.74 -20.63 -20.55
C GLN A 829 -9.44 -21.24 -21.10
N HIS A 830 -8.41 -20.44 -21.34
CA HIS A 830 -7.12 -20.95 -21.81
C HIS A 830 -6.40 -21.75 -20.70
N VAL A 831 -6.40 -21.26 -19.45
CA VAL A 831 -5.81 -21.96 -18.29
C VAL A 831 -6.57 -23.24 -17.93
N TYR A 832 -7.89 -23.28 -18.09
CA TYR A 832 -8.70 -24.49 -17.90
C TYR A 832 -8.92 -25.29 -19.20
N LEU A 833 -8.11 -25.06 -20.24
CA LEU A 833 -8.08 -25.85 -21.49
C LEU A 833 -9.45 -25.97 -22.21
N GLY A 834 -10.29 -24.95 -22.11
CA GLY A 834 -11.67 -24.92 -22.66
C GLY A 834 -12.76 -25.38 -21.71
N HIS A 835 -12.43 -25.65 -20.44
CA HIS A 835 -13.32 -26.16 -19.41
C HIS A 835 -13.40 -25.26 -18.15
N ALA A 836 -13.19 -23.94 -18.29
CA ALA A 836 -13.38 -23.04 -17.15
C ALA A 836 -14.87 -22.95 -16.79
N ASP A 837 -15.21 -23.26 -15.54
CA ASP A 837 -16.41 -22.72 -14.91
C ASP A 837 -16.18 -21.23 -14.63
N ILE A 838 -17.14 -20.38 -15.03
CA ILE A 838 -17.00 -18.93 -14.96
C ILE A 838 -18.20 -18.37 -14.17
N PRO A 839 -18.01 -18.00 -12.89
CA PRO A 839 -19.11 -17.57 -12.04
C PRO A 839 -19.74 -16.27 -12.56
N GLU A 840 -21.07 -16.28 -12.69
CA GLU A 840 -21.89 -15.13 -13.11
C GLU A 840 -21.81 -13.94 -12.13
N HIS A 841 -21.34 -14.19 -10.90
CA HIS A 841 -21.22 -13.21 -9.84
C HIS A 841 -19.76 -12.97 -9.43
N VAL A 842 -19.53 -11.84 -8.76
CA VAL A 842 -18.25 -11.51 -8.11
C VAL A 842 -18.11 -12.21 -6.76
N ASP A 843 -16.87 -12.36 -6.27
CA ASP A 843 -16.62 -12.68 -4.85
C ASP A 843 -16.99 -11.44 -4.00
N PRO A 844 -17.71 -11.59 -2.86
CA PRO A 844 -18.23 -10.47 -2.06
C PRO A 844 -17.17 -9.71 -1.24
#